data_AF-A0A3D2I8W0-F1
#
_entry.id   AF-A0A3D2I8W0-F1
#
_cell.length_a   1.000
_cell.length_b   1.000
_cell.length_c   1.000
_cell.angle_alpha   90.00
_cell.angle_beta   90.00
_cell.angle_gamma   90.00
#
_symmetry.space_group_name_H-M   'P 1'
#
loop_
_entity.id
_entity.type
_entity.pdbx_description
1 polymer ?
#
loop_
_entity_poly.entity_id
_entity_poly.type
_entity_poly.pdbx_seq_one_letter_code
_entity_poly.pdbx_strand_id
1 'polypeptide(L)'
;MSRRRNSVGDRVLMLLVGLFLYAPIVILIVFSFNAGNSSSVWKGFSLHWYAELLNNRLIMHSVYTTLLVSMLATIIATIAGTFAAIGFYGMRRRARTGLMAVNNIPMMNADIVTGVSLCLLFVVFFNGWHSFAVWVNGWQSLVVLPERLTLGFGTLLIAHVCFNIPYVILSVGPKLRQMDRNLIDAAQDLGCTWMQAFWKVIIPEIKPGIVSGALTAFTMSIDDFIISYFTAGTSSSTLAMTIYGMTKKRVSPEINAVSTLLFVTVIILLAIINLRENHQQSHSRRHAEAAAPTPAPKKHPSLGKKIAAGAMACVMVALLIVTGTAARSERVVNVCSWGEYIDESLITEFEEQTGIRVNYQTAESNEALYSLIKMGGADFDVIVPSDYMIARLIQEDMLAELDYDAIPNFEKIDPQYTHLSFDPENKYTVPYTWGSVGIIYNTTMVEEPITSWGAMFDEKYAGQVLMINNSRDALMAALCYLGYDINTTDEAQLTEAFELVKNAKDKGVYQAFVMDEIFGKMEGGNAAISMYYAGDYLTMLENNEDLAFVIPEEGSNWFVDAMCVLKSSQHQDEAYEWINFIASTDSNLANMDYIWYASPNAEALEEYPAYYEETYGEPLDEELYHIMAIPDEVRARCEIYVNLPQETLKFYDKLWTQLGV
;
A
#
# COMPACT_ATOMS: atom_id res chain seq x y z
N MET A 1 28.93 16.26 36.85
CA MET A 1 27.65 15.56 37.10
C MET A 1 27.94 14.08 37.22
N SER A 2 27.71 13.46 38.38
CA SER A 2 27.96 12.02 38.54
C SER A 2 26.93 11.24 37.72
N ARG A 3 27.39 10.25 36.94
CA ARG A 3 26.49 9.29 36.29
C ARG A 3 25.81 8.50 37.39
N ARG A 4 24.56 8.84 37.75
CA ARG A 4 23.72 7.97 38.58
C ARG A 4 23.64 6.62 37.86
N ARG A 5 24.11 5.57 38.53
CA ARG A 5 24.02 4.19 38.03
C ARG A 5 22.53 3.83 38.04
N ASN A 6 21.97 3.45 36.88
CA ASN A 6 20.58 3.02 36.75
C ASN A 6 20.26 1.97 37.82
N SER A 7 19.19 2.22 38.60
CA SER A 7 18.74 1.31 39.66
C SER A 7 18.30 -0.03 39.07
N VAL A 8 18.18 -1.06 39.89
CA VAL A 8 17.67 -2.37 39.42
C VAL A 8 16.27 -2.23 38.84
N GLY A 9 15.41 -1.41 39.46
CA GLY A 9 14.08 -1.09 38.95
C GLY A 9 14.11 -0.42 37.58
N ASP A 10 14.99 0.57 37.38
CA ASP A 10 15.13 1.24 36.08
C ASP A 10 15.57 0.26 34.98
N ARG A 11 16.44 -0.72 35.31
CA ARG A 11 16.88 -1.75 34.35
C ARG A 11 15.77 -2.72 34.01
N VAL A 12 14.98 -3.13 34.99
CA VAL A 12 13.81 -4.00 34.76
C VAL A 12 12.77 -3.26 33.91
N LEU A 13 12.48 -2.00 34.22
CA LEU A 13 11.56 -1.18 33.43
C LEU A 13 12.06 -1.01 31.99
N MET A 14 13.35 -0.68 31.79
CA MET A 14 13.92 -0.59 30.44
C MET A 14 13.86 -1.92 29.69
N LEU A 15 14.04 -3.06 30.38
CA LEU A 15 13.92 -4.39 29.77
C LEU A 15 12.47 -4.70 29.39
N LEU A 16 11.50 -4.39 30.26
CA LEU A 16 10.08 -4.58 29.98
C LEU A 16 9.61 -3.69 28.84
N VAL A 17 10.02 -2.42 28.82
CA VAL A 17 9.74 -1.49 27.70
C VAL A 17 10.40 -2.00 26.43
N GLY A 18 11.64 -2.48 26.50
CA GLY A 18 12.32 -3.09 25.35
C GLY A 18 11.58 -4.32 24.85
N LEU A 19 11.18 -5.23 25.73
CA LEU A 19 10.44 -6.43 25.36
C LEU A 19 9.09 -6.07 24.76
N PHE A 20 8.36 -5.12 25.34
CA PHE A 20 7.09 -4.64 24.79
C PHE A 20 7.23 -4.04 23.38
N LEU A 21 8.29 -3.26 23.13
CA LEU A 21 8.52 -2.65 21.81
C LEU A 21 9.03 -3.64 20.76
N TYR A 22 9.90 -4.59 21.14
CA TYR A 22 10.56 -5.49 20.18
C TYR A 22 9.92 -6.87 20.07
N ALA A 23 9.11 -7.33 21.04
CA ALA A 23 8.46 -8.64 20.98
C ALA A 23 7.55 -8.80 19.75
N PRO A 24 6.71 -7.82 19.36
CA PRO A 24 5.91 -7.93 18.13
C PRO A 24 6.79 -8.11 16.88
N ILE A 25 7.91 -7.39 16.80
CA ILE A 25 8.87 -7.50 15.69
C ILE A 25 9.49 -8.90 15.67
N VAL A 26 9.87 -9.44 16.83
CA VAL A 26 10.41 -10.81 16.93
C VAL A 26 9.36 -11.85 16.53
N ILE A 27 8.09 -11.66 16.92
CA ILE A 27 6.99 -12.56 16.52
C ILE A 27 6.81 -12.54 15.00
N LEU A 28 6.78 -11.36 14.38
CA LEU A 28 6.73 -11.23 12.91
C LEU A 28 7.91 -11.96 12.25
N ILE A 29 9.13 -11.79 12.77
CA ILE A 29 10.32 -12.50 12.27
C ILE A 29 10.20 -14.02 12.46
N VAL A 30 9.52 -14.50 13.49
CA VAL A 30 9.29 -15.95 13.65
C VAL A 30 8.27 -16.43 12.62
N PHE A 31 7.15 -15.73 12.48
CA PHE A 31 6.08 -16.08 11.53
C PHE A 31 6.47 -15.88 10.07
N SER A 32 7.55 -15.15 9.75
CA SER A 32 8.11 -15.14 8.39
C SER A 32 8.70 -16.48 7.97
N PHE A 33 8.92 -17.40 8.92
CA PHE A 33 9.31 -18.79 8.65
C PHE A 33 8.13 -19.76 8.77
N ASN A 34 6.88 -19.30 8.80
CA ASN A 34 5.73 -20.20 8.88
C ASN A 34 5.60 -21.02 7.58
N ALA A 35 5.24 -22.30 7.68
CA ALA A 35 4.97 -23.16 6.53
C ALA A 35 3.55 -23.00 5.96
N GLY A 36 2.61 -22.45 6.75
CA GLY A 36 1.23 -22.21 6.33
C GLY A 36 0.99 -20.80 5.82
N ASN A 37 -0.20 -20.58 5.25
CA ASN A 37 -0.65 -19.31 4.64
C ASN A 37 -1.22 -18.30 5.66
N SER A 38 -1.52 -18.76 6.88
CA SER A 38 -2.00 -17.88 7.96
C SER A 38 -0.84 -17.23 8.73
N SER A 39 -0.97 -15.94 9.05
CA SER A 39 -0.07 -15.25 9.99
C SER A 39 -0.43 -15.45 11.47
N SER A 40 -1.52 -16.15 11.76
CA SER A 40 -1.98 -16.40 13.14
C SER A 40 -1.78 -17.85 13.58
N VAL A 41 -1.86 -18.81 12.64
CA VAL A 41 -1.74 -20.24 12.92
C VAL A 41 -0.38 -20.77 12.45
N TRP A 42 0.45 -21.21 13.40
CA TRP A 42 1.75 -21.81 13.09
C TRP A 42 1.58 -23.26 12.59
N LYS A 43 1.89 -23.50 11.30
CA LYS A 43 1.80 -24.83 10.68
C LYS A 43 3.17 -25.52 10.52
N GLY A 44 4.30 -24.82 10.71
CA GLY A 44 5.65 -25.41 10.63
C GLY A 44 6.74 -24.41 10.25
N PHE A 45 7.99 -24.87 10.12
CA PHE A 45 9.11 -24.03 9.66
C PHE A 45 9.34 -24.17 8.14
N SER A 46 9.45 -23.07 7.41
CA SER A 46 9.72 -23.01 5.97
C SER A 46 10.48 -21.74 5.55
N LEU A 47 11.16 -21.79 4.41
CA LEU A 47 11.75 -20.62 3.73
C LEU A 47 10.97 -20.23 2.46
N HIS A 48 9.85 -20.89 2.19
CA HIS A 48 9.04 -20.74 0.98
C HIS A 48 8.69 -19.27 0.71
N TRP A 49 8.22 -18.53 1.71
CA TRP A 49 7.83 -17.13 1.56
C TRP A 49 8.96 -16.18 1.16
N TYR A 50 10.22 -16.52 1.46
CA TYR A 50 11.34 -15.73 0.94
C TYR A 50 11.61 -15.99 -0.54
N ALA A 51 11.31 -17.19 -1.04
CA ALA A 51 11.37 -17.49 -2.46
C ALA A 51 10.19 -16.83 -3.19
N GLU A 52 8.98 -16.92 -2.62
CA GLU A 52 7.77 -16.30 -3.17
C GLU A 52 7.92 -14.79 -3.28
N LEU A 53 8.45 -14.15 -2.23
CA LEU A 53 8.79 -12.73 -2.20
C LEU A 53 9.74 -12.31 -3.34
N LEU A 54 10.70 -13.17 -3.72
CA LEU A 54 11.63 -12.87 -4.82
C LEU A 54 11.00 -13.06 -6.21
N ASN A 55 9.97 -13.89 -6.31
CA ASN A 55 9.19 -14.08 -7.52
C ASN A 55 8.07 -13.03 -7.67
N ASN A 56 7.61 -12.46 -6.55
CA ASN A 56 6.58 -11.42 -6.54
C ASN A 56 7.10 -10.14 -7.21
N ARG A 57 6.67 -9.91 -8.46
CA ARG A 57 7.10 -8.78 -9.28
C ARG A 57 6.69 -7.44 -8.68
N LEU A 58 5.54 -7.37 -8.00
CA LEU A 58 5.05 -6.15 -7.37
C LEU A 58 5.97 -5.73 -6.23
N ILE A 59 6.30 -6.65 -5.32
CA ILE A 59 7.22 -6.41 -4.21
C ILE A 59 8.62 -6.02 -4.75
N MET A 60 9.14 -6.79 -5.70
CA MET A 60 10.49 -6.54 -6.25
C MET A 60 10.58 -5.20 -6.99
N HIS A 61 9.51 -4.79 -7.69
CA HIS A 61 9.42 -3.47 -8.30
C HIS A 61 9.43 -2.35 -7.26
N SER A 62 8.71 -2.50 -6.15
CA SER A 62 8.71 -1.54 -5.05
C SER A 62 10.06 -1.45 -4.33
N VAL A 63 10.76 -2.58 -4.16
CA VAL A 63 12.16 -2.60 -3.68
C VAL A 63 13.07 -1.80 -4.61
N TYR A 64 12.95 -2.02 -5.93
CA TYR A 64 13.73 -1.28 -6.92
C TYR A 64 13.44 0.22 -6.85
N THR A 65 12.16 0.61 -6.80
CA THR A 65 11.72 2.01 -6.72
C THR A 65 12.27 2.68 -5.45
N THR A 66 12.18 2.04 -4.29
CA THR A 66 12.74 2.54 -3.03
C THR A 66 14.25 2.75 -3.11
N LEU A 67 15.00 1.76 -3.64
CA LEU A 67 16.45 1.87 -3.76
C LEU A 67 16.87 2.94 -4.77
N LEU A 68 16.17 3.03 -5.90
CA LEU A 68 16.43 4.02 -6.94
C LEU A 68 16.15 5.43 -6.43
N VAL A 69 14.97 5.69 -5.86
CA VAL A 69 14.61 7.02 -5.36
C VAL A 69 15.53 7.43 -4.22
N SER A 70 15.81 6.55 -3.26
CA SER A 70 16.66 6.87 -2.11
C SER A 70 18.10 7.14 -2.51
N MET A 71 18.64 6.39 -3.47
CA MET A 71 19.99 6.62 -3.98
C MET A 71 20.08 7.95 -4.76
N LEU A 72 19.16 8.19 -5.69
CA LEU A 72 19.15 9.42 -6.48
C LEU A 72 18.91 10.66 -5.61
N ALA A 73 17.92 10.60 -4.72
CA ALA A 73 17.64 11.68 -3.78
C ALA A 73 18.85 11.96 -2.88
N THR A 74 19.52 10.92 -2.38
CA THR A 74 20.75 11.08 -1.59
C THR A 74 21.85 11.77 -2.38
N ILE A 75 22.11 11.35 -3.61
CA ILE A 75 23.16 11.94 -4.45
C ILE A 75 22.85 13.41 -4.72
N ILE A 76 21.63 13.71 -5.17
CA ILE A 76 21.20 15.07 -5.53
C ILE A 76 21.20 15.96 -4.27
N ALA A 77 20.59 15.50 -3.18
CA ALA A 77 20.53 16.25 -1.93
C ALA A 77 21.92 16.44 -1.29
N THR A 78 22.82 15.47 -1.41
CA THR A 78 24.20 15.60 -0.90
C THR A 78 24.94 16.70 -1.64
N ILE A 79 24.82 16.73 -2.97
CA ILE A 79 25.43 17.76 -3.81
C ILE A 79 24.80 19.12 -3.49
N ALA A 80 23.48 19.23 -3.62
CA ALA A 80 22.75 20.49 -3.40
C ALA A 80 22.92 21.01 -1.96
N GLY A 81 22.78 20.15 -0.96
CA GLY A 81 22.92 20.47 0.46
C GLY A 81 24.35 20.86 0.85
N THR A 82 25.38 20.24 0.25
CA THR A 82 26.78 20.65 0.48
C THR A 82 27.03 22.05 -0.07
N PHE A 83 26.61 22.32 -1.31
CA PHE A 83 26.74 23.66 -1.89
C PHE A 83 25.93 24.71 -1.12
N ALA A 84 24.70 24.36 -0.71
CA ALA A 84 23.87 25.21 0.14
C ALA A 84 24.56 25.50 1.48
N ALA A 85 25.14 24.50 2.15
CA ALA A 85 25.87 24.67 3.41
C ALA A 85 27.07 25.63 3.27
N ILE A 86 27.83 25.50 2.18
CA ILE A 86 28.95 26.42 1.86
C ILE A 86 28.43 27.83 1.59
N GLY A 87 27.36 27.97 0.81
CA GLY A 87 26.69 29.25 0.57
C GLY A 87 26.21 29.90 1.88
N PHE A 88 25.55 29.13 2.74
CA PHE A 88 25.13 29.56 4.06
C PHE A 88 26.29 29.99 4.94
N TYR A 89 27.44 29.33 4.83
CA TYR A 89 28.63 29.71 5.59
C TYR A 89 29.16 31.10 5.18
N GLY A 90 29.13 31.42 3.88
CA GLY A 90 29.56 32.71 3.33
C GLY A 90 28.56 33.87 3.47
N MET A 91 27.28 33.58 3.76
CA MET A 91 26.22 34.60 3.81
C MET A 91 26.21 35.44 5.10
N ARG A 92 25.72 36.68 4.98
CA ARG A 92 25.45 37.58 6.12
C ARG A 92 24.40 36.97 7.06
N ARG A 93 24.55 37.23 8.36
CA ARG A 93 23.74 36.62 9.43
C ARG A 93 22.22 36.69 9.19
N ARG A 94 21.68 37.84 8.79
CA ARG A 94 20.23 38.02 8.59
C ARG A 94 19.69 37.17 7.42
N ALA A 95 20.34 37.23 6.26
CA ALA A 95 19.95 36.44 5.08
C ALA A 95 20.05 34.94 5.37
N ARG A 96 21.15 34.52 6.01
CA ARG A 96 21.35 33.13 6.45
C ARG A 96 20.24 32.65 7.36
N THR A 97 19.83 33.45 8.36
CA THR A 97 18.76 33.06 9.29
C THR A 97 17.43 32.85 8.57
N GLY A 98 17.04 33.77 7.68
CA GLY A 98 15.77 33.65 6.94
C GLY A 98 15.74 32.43 6.02
N LEU A 99 16.79 32.23 5.22
CA LEU A 99 16.86 31.09 4.30
C LEU A 99 17.00 29.75 5.03
N MET A 100 17.72 29.69 6.15
CA MET A 100 17.77 28.48 6.98
C MET A 100 16.44 28.16 7.63
N ALA A 101 15.65 29.18 8.00
CA ALA A 101 14.30 28.96 8.52
C ALA A 101 13.42 28.28 7.47
N VAL A 102 13.44 28.78 6.22
CA VAL A 102 12.71 28.17 5.10
C VAL A 102 13.20 26.75 4.81
N ASN A 103 14.53 26.58 4.73
CA ASN A 103 15.14 25.28 4.49
C ASN A 103 14.74 24.24 5.55
N ASN A 104 14.58 24.64 6.81
CA ASN A 104 14.28 23.72 7.89
C ASN A 104 12.77 23.43 8.05
N ILE A 105 11.88 24.05 7.26
CA ILE A 105 10.43 23.80 7.32
C ILE A 105 10.11 22.30 7.22
N PRO A 106 10.65 21.53 6.24
CA PRO A 106 10.36 20.10 6.12
C PRO A 106 10.73 19.29 7.36
N MET A 107 11.80 19.69 8.07
CA MET A 107 12.28 18.99 9.27
C MET A 107 11.58 19.43 10.56
N MET A 108 10.96 20.62 10.56
CA MET A 108 10.27 21.17 11.74
C MET A 108 8.80 20.80 11.79
N ASN A 109 8.18 20.59 10.64
CA ASN A 109 6.78 20.20 10.54
C ASN A 109 6.63 18.68 10.74
N ALA A 110 5.40 18.24 11.02
CA ALA A 110 5.07 16.83 10.92
C ALA A 110 5.15 16.39 9.45
N ASP A 111 5.65 15.18 9.20
CA ASP A 111 5.89 14.66 7.85
C ASP A 111 4.62 14.70 6.98
N ILE A 112 3.45 14.46 7.59
CA ILE A 112 2.15 14.52 6.90
C ILE A 112 1.84 15.91 6.36
N VAL A 113 2.21 16.96 7.09
CA VAL A 113 2.01 18.35 6.64
C VAL A 113 2.90 18.62 5.44
N THR A 114 4.14 18.14 5.46
CA THR A 114 5.08 18.26 4.35
C THR A 114 4.59 17.49 3.12
N GLY A 115 4.17 16.23 3.29
CA GLY A 115 3.64 15.39 2.21
C GLY A 115 2.42 15.99 1.53
N VAL A 116 1.39 16.36 2.30
CA VAL A 116 0.16 16.98 1.76
C VAL A 116 0.47 18.33 1.09
N SER A 117 1.35 19.13 1.68
CA SER A 117 1.71 20.43 1.09
C SER A 117 2.43 20.28 -0.26
N LEU A 118 3.32 19.28 -0.38
CA LEU A 118 4.01 18.98 -1.64
C LEU A 118 3.04 18.41 -2.69
N CYS A 119 2.13 17.53 -2.29
CA CYS A 119 1.06 17.03 -3.15
C CYS A 119 0.23 18.18 -3.74
N LEU A 120 -0.28 19.07 -2.88
CA LEU A 120 -1.05 20.24 -3.29
C LEU A 120 -0.23 21.17 -4.20
N LEU A 121 1.06 21.36 -3.90
CA LEU A 121 1.96 22.14 -4.75
C LEU A 121 2.07 21.54 -6.16
N PHE A 122 2.23 20.21 -6.26
CA PHE A 122 2.31 19.52 -7.54
C PHE A 122 0.99 19.59 -8.30
N VAL A 123 -0.15 19.34 -7.64
CA VAL A 123 -1.48 19.43 -8.28
C VAL A 123 -1.75 20.84 -8.82
N VAL A 124 -1.45 21.89 -8.04
CA VAL A 124 -1.59 23.28 -8.49
C VAL A 124 -0.65 23.56 -9.68
N PHE A 125 0.58 23.05 -9.64
CA PHE A 125 1.53 23.18 -10.74
C PHE A 125 1.03 22.45 -12.00
N PHE A 126 0.48 21.24 -11.88
CA PHE A 126 -0.05 20.46 -13.00
C PHE A 126 -1.24 21.16 -13.66
N ASN A 127 -2.15 21.74 -12.88
CA ASN A 127 -3.26 22.54 -13.41
C ASN A 127 -2.77 23.78 -14.19
N GLY A 128 -1.74 24.45 -13.67
CA GLY A 128 -1.09 25.56 -14.38
C GLY A 128 -0.38 25.10 -15.66
N TRP A 129 0.31 23.96 -15.60
CA TRP A 129 0.96 23.34 -16.74
C TRP A 129 -0.04 22.98 -17.83
N HIS A 130 -1.18 22.39 -17.50
CA HIS A 130 -2.23 22.05 -18.47
C HIS A 130 -2.67 23.27 -19.28
N SER A 131 -2.98 24.36 -18.59
CA SER A 131 -3.36 25.62 -19.24
C SER A 131 -2.26 26.16 -20.16
N PHE A 132 -1.00 26.06 -19.74
CA PHE A 132 0.16 26.47 -20.53
C PHE A 132 0.39 25.56 -21.75
N ALA A 133 0.33 24.23 -21.56
CA ALA A 133 0.55 23.23 -22.59
C ALA A 133 -0.51 23.32 -23.69
N VAL A 134 -1.79 23.46 -23.33
CA VAL A 134 -2.89 23.66 -24.30
C VAL A 134 -2.68 24.96 -25.09
N TRP A 135 -2.29 26.05 -24.42
CA TRP A 135 -1.99 27.30 -25.11
C TRP A 135 -0.80 27.16 -26.08
N VAL A 136 0.27 26.45 -25.67
CA VAL A 136 1.44 26.20 -26.51
C VAL A 136 1.13 25.21 -27.63
N ASN A 137 0.33 24.19 -27.43
CA ASN A 137 -0.04 23.25 -28.48
C ASN A 137 -1.01 23.89 -29.49
N GLY A 138 -1.80 24.87 -29.04
CA GLY A 138 -2.78 25.58 -29.87
C GLY A 138 -2.15 26.50 -30.94
N TRP A 139 -0.98 27.09 -30.68
CA TRP A 139 -0.32 28.02 -31.63
C TRP A 139 0.89 27.43 -32.37
N GLN A 140 1.42 26.26 -31.96
CA GLN A 140 2.62 25.67 -32.53
C GLN A 140 2.56 24.15 -32.49
N SER A 141 2.94 23.48 -33.58
CA SER A 141 2.85 22.02 -33.74
C SER A 141 4.20 21.32 -33.95
N LEU A 142 5.34 22.03 -33.81
CA LEU A 142 6.68 21.45 -33.93
C LEU A 142 7.02 20.53 -32.75
N VAL A 143 6.45 20.80 -31.57
CA VAL A 143 6.63 19.99 -30.35
C VAL A 143 5.32 19.96 -29.58
N VAL A 144 4.66 18.81 -29.54
CA VAL A 144 3.46 18.63 -28.72
C VAL A 144 3.90 18.44 -27.28
N LEU A 145 3.55 19.39 -26.42
CA LEU A 145 3.77 19.26 -24.98
C LEU A 145 2.69 18.34 -24.38
N PRO A 146 3.04 17.51 -23.37
CA PRO A 146 2.05 16.73 -22.65
C PRO A 146 1.07 17.67 -21.96
N GLU A 147 -0.21 17.53 -22.27
CA GLU A 147 -1.26 18.42 -21.74
C GLU A 147 -1.56 18.14 -20.27
N ARG A 148 -1.35 16.91 -19.79
CA ARG A 148 -1.58 16.54 -18.40
C ARG A 148 -0.29 16.01 -17.79
N LEU A 149 -0.04 16.43 -16.55
CA LEU A 149 1.00 15.88 -15.70
C LEU A 149 0.30 15.19 -14.52
N THR A 150 0.80 14.03 -14.15
CA THR A 150 0.32 13.23 -13.02
C THR A 150 1.46 13.05 -12.00
N LEU A 151 1.10 12.62 -10.79
CA LEU A 151 2.10 12.20 -9.81
C LEU A 151 2.84 10.96 -10.35
N GLY A 152 4.11 10.80 -9.98
CA GLY A 152 4.93 9.68 -10.42
C GLY A 152 6.33 9.73 -9.82
N PHE A 153 7.27 9.00 -10.43
CA PHE A 153 8.65 8.92 -9.93
C PHE A 153 9.32 10.30 -9.83
N GLY A 154 9.00 11.22 -10.75
CA GLY A 154 9.57 12.56 -10.77
C GLY A 154 9.16 13.40 -9.55
N THR A 155 7.87 13.43 -9.21
CA THR A 155 7.36 14.16 -8.04
C THR A 155 7.87 13.54 -6.74
N LEU A 156 7.90 12.20 -6.68
CA LEU A 156 8.48 11.44 -5.59
C LEU A 156 9.96 11.82 -5.39
N LEU A 157 10.78 11.79 -6.45
CA LEU A 157 12.20 12.15 -6.37
C LEU A 157 12.41 13.61 -5.92
N ILE A 158 11.64 14.55 -6.45
CA ILE A 158 11.72 15.97 -6.06
C ILE A 158 11.39 16.15 -4.58
N ALA A 159 10.32 15.49 -4.11
CA ALA A 159 9.92 15.52 -2.71
C ALA A 159 11.05 14.98 -1.81
N HIS A 160 11.64 13.84 -2.18
CA HIS A 160 12.75 13.23 -1.47
C HIS A 160 14.00 14.10 -1.44
N VAL A 161 14.34 14.76 -2.54
CA VAL A 161 15.45 15.73 -2.56
C VAL A 161 15.16 16.90 -1.63
N CYS A 162 13.93 17.43 -1.65
CA CYS A 162 13.53 18.59 -0.86
C CYS A 162 13.72 18.36 0.65
N PHE A 163 13.22 17.24 1.18
CA PHE A 163 13.32 16.96 2.62
C PHE A 163 14.71 16.45 3.05
N ASN A 164 15.54 15.94 2.12
CA ASN A 164 16.89 15.46 2.45
C ASN A 164 17.95 16.56 2.53
N ILE A 165 17.79 17.65 1.78
CA ILE A 165 18.74 18.78 1.78
C ILE A 165 19.05 19.33 3.19
N PRO A 166 18.04 19.55 4.09
CA PRO A 166 18.27 20.02 5.44
C PRO A 166 19.16 19.10 6.29
N TYR A 167 18.97 17.79 6.19
CA TYR A 167 19.81 16.80 6.90
C TYR A 167 21.27 16.86 6.44
N VAL A 168 21.51 16.99 5.14
CA VAL A 168 22.87 17.16 4.59
C VAL A 168 23.51 18.45 5.12
N ILE A 169 22.75 19.56 5.13
CA ILE A 169 23.23 20.84 5.66
C ILE A 169 23.60 20.74 7.14
N LEU A 170 22.82 20.01 7.93
CA LEU A 170 23.09 19.78 9.36
C LEU A 170 24.36 18.95 9.61
N SER A 171 24.71 18.04 8.70
CA SER A 171 25.95 17.25 8.79
C SER A 171 27.18 18.00 8.28
N VAL A 172 27.05 18.77 7.20
CA VAL A 172 28.17 19.51 6.58
C VAL A 172 28.47 20.82 7.33
N GLY A 173 27.44 21.53 7.78
CA GLY A 173 27.55 22.84 8.42
C GLY A 173 28.50 22.90 9.63
N PRO A 174 28.46 21.94 10.57
CA PRO A 174 29.41 21.88 11.69
C PRO A 174 30.87 21.74 11.24
N LYS A 175 31.14 21.00 10.16
CA LYS A 175 32.51 20.83 9.63
C LYS A 175 33.04 22.10 9.01
N LEU A 176 32.20 22.85 8.30
CA LEU A 176 32.56 24.18 7.79
C LEU A 176 32.89 25.18 8.92
N ARG A 177 32.19 25.07 10.06
CA ARG A 177 32.48 25.92 11.24
C ARG A 177 33.74 25.50 12.00
N GLN A 178 34.11 24.22 11.94
CA GLN A 178 35.31 23.68 12.59
C GLN A 178 36.60 23.90 11.78
N MET A 179 36.49 24.08 10.47
CA MET A 179 37.62 24.31 9.57
C MET A 179 38.34 25.64 9.91
N ASP A 180 39.68 25.60 9.95
CA ASP A 180 40.49 26.82 10.09
C ASP A 180 40.35 27.67 8.82
N ARG A 181 39.94 28.92 9.02
CA ARG A 181 39.70 29.90 7.95
C ARG A 181 40.98 30.23 7.19
N ASN A 182 42.13 30.17 7.85
CA ASN A 182 43.41 30.54 7.26
C ASN A 182 43.92 29.51 6.24
N LEU A 183 43.38 28.28 6.23
CA LEU A 183 43.81 27.24 5.28
C LEU A 183 43.48 27.59 3.83
N ILE A 184 42.39 28.34 3.60
CA ILE A 184 42.00 28.78 2.27
C ILE A 184 42.96 29.86 1.77
N ASP A 185 43.22 30.86 2.62
CA ASP A 185 44.12 31.97 2.30
C ASP A 185 45.56 31.46 2.07
N ALA A 186 46.05 30.57 2.93
CA ALA A 186 47.36 29.95 2.77
C ALA A 186 47.50 29.14 1.47
N ALA A 187 46.43 28.45 1.04
CA ALA A 187 46.46 27.72 -0.22
C ALA A 187 46.52 28.66 -1.43
N GLN A 188 45.82 29.81 -1.37
CA GLN A 188 45.86 30.82 -2.42
C GLN A 188 47.21 31.55 -2.48
N ASP A 189 47.82 31.84 -1.32
CA ASP A 189 49.17 32.41 -1.23
C ASP A 189 50.23 31.50 -1.83
N LEU A 190 50.05 30.17 -1.73
CA LEU A 190 50.90 29.16 -2.37
C LEU A 190 50.61 28.97 -3.87
N GLY A 191 49.77 29.83 -4.47
CA GLY A 191 49.49 29.86 -5.91
C GLY A 191 48.32 28.97 -6.36
N CYS A 192 47.52 28.42 -5.43
CA CYS A 192 46.27 27.74 -5.83
C CYS A 192 45.21 28.75 -6.28
N THR A 193 44.59 28.50 -7.42
CA THR A 193 43.34 29.20 -7.79
C THR A 193 42.23 28.87 -6.78
N TRP A 194 41.19 29.71 -6.70
CA TRP A 194 40.03 29.45 -5.83
C TRP A 194 39.42 28.07 -6.04
N MET A 195 39.30 27.63 -7.31
CA MET A 195 38.76 26.31 -7.63
C MET A 195 39.70 25.18 -7.17
N GLN A 196 41.02 25.39 -7.25
CA GLN A 196 41.98 24.42 -6.72
C GLN A 196 41.93 24.37 -5.19
N ALA A 197 41.81 25.50 -4.50
CA ALA A 197 41.64 25.55 -3.05
C ALA A 197 40.33 24.89 -2.61
N PHE A 198 39.25 25.07 -3.37
CA PHE A 198 37.97 24.40 -3.14
C PHE A 198 38.11 22.87 -3.17
N TRP A 199 38.67 22.32 -4.25
CA TRP A 199 38.81 20.86 -4.40
C TRP A 199 39.90 20.24 -3.55
N LYS A 200 40.98 20.98 -3.23
CA LYS A 200 42.14 20.44 -2.50
C LYS A 200 42.11 20.71 -1.00
N VAL A 201 41.35 21.70 -0.53
CA VAL A 201 41.30 22.11 0.88
C VAL A 201 39.89 21.97 1.44
N ILE A 202 38.92 22.72 0.89
CA ILE A 202 37.57 22.78 1.45
C ILE A 202 36.90 21.40 1.43
N ILE A 203 36.81 20.78 0.24
CA ILE A 203 36.12 19.48 0.08
C ILE A 203 36.75 18.38 0.96
N PRO A 204 38.08 18.18 0.99
CA PRO A 204 38.70 17.19 1.87
C PRO A 204 38.41 17.40 3.37
N GLU A 205 38.41 18.65 3.84
CA GLU A 205 38.14 18.99 5.24
C GLU A 205 36.69 18.69 5.63
N ILE A 206 35.72 19.00 4.75
CA ILE A 206 34.30 18.78 5.04
C ILE A 206 33.82 17.39 4.63
N LYS A 207 34.66 16.59 3.95
CA LYS A 207 34.34 15.24 3.47
C LYS A 207 33.71 14.33 4.54
N PRO A 208 34.17 14.31 5.81
CA PRO A 208 33.51 13.51 6.84
C PRO A 208 32.05 13.94 7.06
N GLY A 209 31.76 15.24 6.97
CA GLY A 209 30.40 15.79 7.07
C GLY A 209 29.56 15.48 5.83
N ILE A 210 30.14 15.53 4.63
CA ILE A 210 29.44 15.15 3.38
C ILE A 210 29.01 13.68 3.45
N VAL A 211 29.91 12.78 3.84
CA VAL A 211 29.59 11.34 3.90
C VAL A 211 28.58 11.04 5.01
N SER A 212 28.67 11.73 6.16
CA SER A 212 27.65 11.63 7.21
C SER A 212 26.29 12.12 6.70
N GLY A 213 26.24 13.27 6.03
CA GLY A 213 25.02 13.82 5.44
C GLY A 213 24.39 12.91 4.40
N ALA A 214 25.20 12.31 3.52
CA ALA A 214 24.73 11.35 2.53
C ALA A 214 24.11 10.10 3.18
N LEU A 215 24.75 9.57 4.22
CA LEU A 215 24.26 8.38 4.91
C LEU A 215 22.97 8.68 5.70
N THR A 216 22.86 9.86 6.30
CA THR A 216 21.62 10.32 6.95
C THR A 216 20.51 10.51 5.93
N ALA A 217 20.77 11.18 4.81
CA ALA A 217 19.79 11.38 3.74
C ALA A 217 19.28 10.04 3.16
N PHE A 218 20.18 9.08 2.94
CA PHE A 218 19.81 7.75 2.46
C PHE A 218 18.92 7.02 3.47
N THR A 219 19.30 7.05 4.75
CA THR A 219 18.53 6.41 5.83
C THR A 219 17.13 7.02 5.94
N MET A 220 17.03 8.35 5.93
CA MET A 220 15.74 9.04 5.98
C MET A 220 14.89 8.79 4.72
N SER A 221 15.53 8.62 3.56
CA SER A 221 14.81 8.40 2.30
C SER A 221 14.31 6.98 2.08
N ILE A 222 14.97 5.96 2.63
CA ILE A 222 14.53 4.56 2.48
C ILE A 222 13.30 4.27 3.34
N ASP A 223 13.27 4.86 4.54
CA ASP A 223 12.25 4.61 5.56
C ASP A 223 11.06 5.58 5.44
N ASP A 224 11.09 6.51 4.48
CA ASP A 224 9.99 7.44 4.29
C ASP A 224 8.77 6.74 3.67
N PHE A 225 7.68 6.74 4.42
CA PHE A 225 6.36 6.33 3.95
C PHE A 225 5.47 7.54 3.66
N ILE A 226 5.45 8.52 4.56
CA ILE A 226 4.42 9.56 4.56
C ILE A 226 4.57 10.51 3.38
N ILE A 227 5.77 11.02 3.10
CA ILE A 227 5.98 11.94 1.97
C ILE A 227 5.80 11.17 0.66
N SER A 228 6.32 9.94 0.60
CA SER A 228 6.14 9.02 -0.52
C SER A 228 4.66 8.79 -0.86
N TYR A 229 3.83 8.48 0.13
CA TYR A 229 2.40 8.20 -0.03
C TYR A 229 1.63 9.34 -0.70
N PHE A 230 1.95 10.59 -0.39
CA PHE A 230 1.28 11.76 -0.96
C PHE A 230 1.88 12.26 -2.27
N THR A 231 3.09 11.84 -2.63
CA THR A 231 3.84 12.42 -3.76
C THR A 231 4.20 11.43 -4.87
N ALA A 232 4.05 10.13 -4.63
CA ALA A 232 4.15 9.10 -5.66
C ALA A 232 2.87 9.02 -6.50
N GLY A 233 3.04 8.57 -7.75
CA GLY A 233 1.94 8.06 -8.57
C GLY A 233 1.83 6.54 -8.44
N THR A 234 0.79 5.96 -9.05
CA THR A 234 0.51 4.52 -8.99
C THR A 234 1.66 3.66 -9.50
N SER A 235 2.36 4.14 -10.53
CA SER A 235 3.54 3.48 -11.12
C SER A 235 4.82 3.55 -10.29
N SER A 236 4.83 4.25 -9.15
CA SER A 236 6.04 4.55 -8.37
C SER A 236 5.89 4.23 -6.89
N SER A 237 5.18 3.14 -6.57
CA SER A 237 5.05 2.63 -5.21
C SER A 237 6.41 2.27 -4.61
N THR A 238 6.69 2.80 -3.42
CA THR A 238 7.86 2.43 -2.62
C THR A 238 7.54 1.20 -1.78
N LEU A 239 8.57 0.48 -1.37
CA LEU A 239 8.43 -0.68 -0.49
C LEU A 239 7.61 -0.40 0.76
N ALA A 240 7.79 0.77 1.40
CA ALA A 240 7.01 1.15 2.57
C ALA A 240 5.52 1.34 2.24
N MET A 241 5.20 1.93 1.08
CA MET A 241 3.82 2.03 0.60
C MET A 241 3.21 0.67 0.30
N THR A 242 3.97 -0.23 -0.35
CA THR A 242 3.51 -1.59 -0.63
C THR A 242 3.30 -2.38 0.65
N ILE A 243 4.23 -2.33 1.62
CA ILE A 243 4.04 -2.97 2.93
C ILE A 243 2.79 -2.43 3.62
N TYR A 244 2.60 -1.11 3.64
CA TYR A 244 1.39 -0.51 4.23
C TYR A 244 0.11 -1.00 3.54
N GLY A 245 0.09 -1.02 2.20
CA GLY A 245 -1.04 -1.54 1.42
C GLY A 245 -1.29 -3.02 1.69
N MET A 246 -0.25 -3.81 1.92
CA MET A 246 -0.38 -5.23 2.25
C MET A 246 -0.82 -5.46 3.71
N THR A 247 -0.39 -4.64 4.67
CA THR A 247 -0.82 -4.76 6.09
C THR A 247 -2.30 -4.47 6.31
N LYS A 248 -2.92 -3.84 5.32
CA LYS A 248 -4.33 -3.51 5.27
C LYS A 248 -5.19 -4.63 4.69
N LYS A 249 -4.55 -5.63 4.09
CA LYS A 249 -5.14 -6.89 3.66
C LYS A 249 -4.95 -7.94 4.76
N ARG A 250 -5.43 -9.16 4.53
CA ARG A 250 -5.00 -10.35 5.27
C ARG A 250 -3.47 -10.35 5.39
N VAL A 251 -2.96 -10.43 6.62
CA VAL A 251 -1.52 -10.45 6.83
C VAL A 251 -1.00 -11.79 6.32
N SER A 252 -0.35 -11.80 5.17
CA SER A 252 0.33 -12.99 4.66
C SER A 252 1.74 -13.11 5.28
N PRO A 253 2.27 -14.34 5.44
CA PRO A 253 3.65 -14.55 5.89
C PRO A 253 4.72 -13.90 4.98
N GLU A 254 4.39 -13.55 3.73
CA GLU A 254 5.26 -12.78 2.83
C GLU A 254 5.54 -11.38 3.38
N ILE A 255 4.54 -10.72 3.95
CA ILE A 255 4.69 -9.40 4.58
C ILE A 255 5.67 -9.49 5.74
N ASN A 256 5.61 -10.58 6.50
CA ASN A 256 6.54 -10.85 7.59
C ASN A 256 7.97 -11.02 7.05
N ALA A 257 8.14 -11.70 5.92
CA ALA A 257 9.44 -11.87 5.26
C ALA A 257 10.02 -10.54 4.75
N VAL A 258 9.22 -9.72 4.05
CA VAL A 258 9.64 -8.38 3.58
C VAL A 258 10.01 -7.49 4.77
N SER A 259 9.14 -7.43 5.79
CA SER A 259 9.36 -6.61 6.98
C SER A 259 10.62 -7.03 7.71
N THR A 260 10.88 -8.34 7.81
CA THR A 260 12.12 -8.89 8.37
C THR A 260 13.35 -8.39 7.61
N LEU A 261 13.33 -8.42 6.28
CA LEU A 261 14.44 -7.92 5.45
C LEU A 261 14.66 -6.43 5.63
N LEU A 262 13.59 -5.63 5.69
CA LEU A 262 13.66 -4.19 5.92
C LEU A 262 14.25 -3.88 7.31
N PHE A 263 13.73 -4.50 8.38
CA PHE A 263 14.25 -4.31 9.74
C PHE A 263 15.73 -4.71 9.86
N VAL A 264 16.12 -5.86 9.31
CA VAL A 264 17.52 -6.31 9.31
C VAL A 264 18.39 -5.29 8.58
N THR A 265 17.94 -4.79 7.43
CA THR A 265 18.69 -3.79 6.64
C THR A 265 18.86 -2.49 7.42
N VAL A 266 17.80 -1.96 8.03
CA VAL A 266 17.84 -0.74 8.84
C VAL A 266 18.77 -0.91 10.05
N ILE A 267 18.69 -2.04 10.75
CA ILE A 267 19.58 -2.35 11.88
C ILE A 267 21.04 -2.40 11.44
N ILE A 268 21.33 -3.01 10.29
CA ILE A 268 22.68 -3.06 9.72
C ILE A 268 23.16 -1.64 9.38
N LEU A 269 22.33 -0.81 8.74
CA LEU A 269 22.67 0.58 8.41
C LEU A 269 22.94 1.41 9.67
N LEU A 270 22.07 1.32 10.68
CA LEU A 270 22.25 1.98 11.97
C LEU A 270 23.51 1.51 12.70
N ALA A 271 23.81 0.20 12.66
CA ALA A 271 25.04 -0.34 13.22
C ALA A 271 26.27 0.22 12.49
N ILE A 272 26.24 0.31 11.15
CA ILE A 272 27.32 0.91 10.35
C ILE A 272 27.50 2.39 10.70
N ILE A 273 26.41 3.16 10.80
CA ILE A 273 26.43 4.58 11.20
C ILE A 273 27.09 4.72 12.57
N ASN A 274 26.57 3.98 13.56
CA ASN A 274 27.01 4.07 14.94
C ASN A 274 28.49 3.67 15.10
N LEU A 275 28.91 2.55 14.51
CA LEU A 275 30.30 2.09 14.56
C LEU A 275 31.24 3.12 13.94
N ARG A 276 30.84 3.78 12.86
CA ARG A 276 31.66 4.79 12.18
C ARG A 276 31.76 6.07 12.98
N GLU A 277 30.66 6.57 13.53
CA GLU A 277 30.66 7.74 14.40
C GLU A 277 31.54 7.52 15.64
N ASN A 278 31.42 6.34 16.26
CA ASN A 278 32.19 5.98 17.43
C ASN A 278 33.69 5.89 17.09
N HIS A 279 34.04 5.35 15.92
CA HIS A 279 35.42 5.32 15.42
C HIS A 279 35.98 6.73 15.15
N GLN A 280 35.16 7.63 14.58
CA GLN A 280 35.56 9.02 14.36
C GLN A 280 35.78 9.78 15.67
N GLN A 281 34.89 9.65 16.65
CA GLN A 281 35.03 10.28 17.97
C GLN A 281 36.27 9.76 18.73
N SER A 282 36.55 8.45 18.62
CA SER A 282 37.75 7.83 19.21
C SER A 282 39.04 8.36 18.59
N HIS A 283 39.09 8.50 17.26
CA HIS A 283 40.24 9.09 16.57
C HIS A 283 40.45 10.57 16.93
N SER A 284 39.39 11.37 17.01
CA SER A 284 39.49 12.79 17.41
C SER A 284 40.00 12.94 18.84
N ARG A 285 39.58 12.08 19.78
CA ARG A 285 40.11 12.08 21.15
C ARG A 285 41.59 11.69 21.22
N ARG A 286 42.00 10.65 20.49
CA ARG A 286 43.41 10.21 20.44
C ARG A 286 44.35 11.27 19.87
N HIS A 287 43.89 12.06 18.90
CA HIS A 287 44.68 13.18 18.37
C HIS A 287 44.69 14.40 19.29
N ALA A 288 43.64 14.62 20.09
CA ALA A 288 43.61 15.70 21.08
C ALA A 288 44.49 15.41 22.32
N GLU A 289 44.73 14.14 22.65
CA GLU A 289 45.59 13.71 23.77
C GLU A 289 47.07 13.56 23.39
N ALA A 290 47.41 13.46 22.09
CA ALA A 290 48.78 13.33 21.62
C ALA A 290 49.44 14.70 21.41
N ALA A 291 50.21 15.17 22.41
CA ALA A 291 51.06 16.34 22.30
C ALA A 291 52.32 16.06 21.42
N ALA A 292 52.14 15.94 20.11
CA ALA A 292 53.12 16.19 19.04
C ALA A 292 52.51 15.78 17.69
N PRO A 293 52.62 16.61 16.63
CA PRO A 293 52.15 16.22 15.30
C PRO A 293 53.14 15.21 14.70
N THR A 294 52.86 13.92 14.86
CA THR A 294 53.44 12.90 13.98
C THR A 294 52.57 12.80 12.73
N PRO A 295 53.15 12.89 11.52
CA PRO A 295 52.36 12.74 10.30
C PRO A 295 51.78 11.33 10.27
N ALA A 296 50.45 11.22 10.20
CA ALA A 296 49.78 9.94 10.07
C ALA A 296 50.34 9.21 8.84
N PRO A 297 50.68 7.90 8.93
CA PRO A 297 51.12 7.16 7.77
C PRO A 297 50.00 7.21 6.72
N LYS A 298 50.31 7.73 5.53
CA LYS A 298 49.42 7.72 4.37
C LYS A 298 49.12 6.26 3.98
N LYS A 299 48.13 5.63 4.62
CA LYS A 299 47.50 4.43 4.08
C LYS A 299 46.69 4.87 2.87
N HIS A 300 47.34 4.89 1.70
CA HIS A 300 46.61 4.83 0.45
C HIS A 300 45.70 3.59 0.56
N PRO A 301 44.37 3.73 0.36
CA PRO A 301 43.54 2.54 0.19
C PRO A 301 44.21 1.74 -0.92
N SER A 302 44.50 0.46 -0.67
CA SER A 302 45.11 -0.41 -1.68
C SER A 302 44.33 -0.24 -2.97
N LEU A 303 45.01 -0.30 -4.11
CA LEU A 303 44.37 -0.18 -5.41
C LEU A 303 43.13 -1.10 -5.49
N GLY A 304 43.21 -2.29 -4.88
CA GLY A 304 42.08 -3.21 -4.69
C GLY A 304 40.88 -2.66 -3.91
N LYS A 305 41.06 -1.86 -2.85
CA LYS A 305 39.92 -1.21 -2.14
C LYS A 305 39.27 -0.08 -2.94
N LYS A 306 40.06 0.64 -3.75
CA LYS A 306 39.52 1.67 -4.66
C LYS A 306 38.81 1.05 -5.86
N ILE A 307 39.39 -0.01 -6.42
CA ILE A 307 38.78 -0.82 -7.48
C ILE A 307 37.53 -1.51 -6.95
N ALA A 308 37.52 -2.07 -5.74
CA ALA A 308 36.32 -2.69 -5.16
C ALA A 308 35.21 -1.67 -4.90
N ALA A 309 35.53 -0.49 -4.36
CA ALA A 309 34.52 0.56 -4.17
C ALA A 309 34.02 1.13 -5.51
N GLY A 310 34.91 1.31 -6.49
CA GLY A 310 34.54 1.75 -7.84
C GLY A 310 33.74 0.70 -8.60
N ALA A 311 34.12 -0.57 -8.52
CA ALA A 311 33.41 -1.69 -9.11
C ALA A 311 32.05 -1.89 -8.46
N MET A 312 31.94 -1.76 -7.15
CA MET A 312 30.66 -1.86 -6.44
C MET A 312 29.74 -0.68 -6.77
N ALA A 313 30.28 0.54 -6.90
CA ALA A 313 29.51 1.68 -7.40
C ALA A 313 29.10 1.52 -8.87
N CYS A 314 29.98 1.00 -9.73
CA CYS A 314 29.68 0.72 -11.13
C CYS A 314 28.71 -0.46 -11.30
N VAL A 315 28.80 -1.49 -10.47
CA VAL A 315 27.86 -2.63 -10.44
C VAL A 315 26.51 -2.15 -9.94
N MET A 316 26.46 -1.31 -8.90
CA MET A 316 25.21 -0.74 -8.41
C MET A 316 24.57 0.23 -9.44
N VAL A 317 25.36 1.08 -10.10
CA VAL A 317 24.89 1.95 -11.20
C VAL A 317 24.49 1.13 -12.43
N ALA A 318 25.24 0.08 -12.78
CA ALA A 318 24.90 -0.81 -13.89
C ALA A 318 23.66 -1.64 -13.57
N LEU A 319 23.48 -2.13 -12.33
CA LEU A 319 22.24 -2.76 -11.88
C LEU A 319 21.09 -1.77 -12.02
N LEU A 320 21.22 -0.53 -11.52
CA LEU A 320 20.17 0.48 -11.65
C LEU A 320 19.81 0.82 -13.10
N ILE A 321 20.78 0.81 -14.02
CA ILE A 321 20.58 1.08 -15.46
C ILE A 321 20.00 -0.15 -16.18
N VAL A 322 20.49 -1.36 -15.90
CA VAL A 322 20.05 -2.60 -16.53
C VAL A 322 18.64 -2.98 -16.07
N THR A 323 18.31 -2.77 -14.80
CA THR A 323 16.93 -2.98 -14.32
C THR A 323 16.00 -1.83 -14.73
N GLY A 324 16.51 -0.59 -14.88
CA GLY A 324 15.73 0.54 -15.36
C GLY A 324 15.41 0.52 -16.86
N THR A 325 16.18 -0.22 -17.66
CA THR A 325 15.91 -0.44 -19.09
C THR A 325 14.99 -1.63 -19.33
N ALA A 326 14.96 -2.61 -18.41
CA ALA A 326 14.01 -3.71 -18.44
C ALA A 326 12.57 -3.31 -18.04
N ALA A 327 12.41 -2.19 -17.32
CA ALA A 327 11.12 -1.73 -16.79
C ALA A 327 10.38 -0.70 -17.66
N ARG A 328 10.90 -0.35 -18.84
CA ARG A 328 10.27 0.67 -19.69
C ARG A 328 9.38 0.00 -20.74
N SER A 329 8.26 -0.55 -20.31
CA SER A 329 7.15 -0.74 -21.25
C SER A 329 6.68 0.64 -21.72
N GLU A 330 6.49 0.82 -23.02
CA GLU A 330 5.86 2.02 -23.58
C GLU A 330 4.33 2.03 -23.37
N ARG A 331 3.74 0.87 -23.00
CA ARG A 331 2.30 0.68 -22.78
C ARG A 331 2.05 0.23 -21.34
N VAL A 332 1.23 0.95 -20.60
CA VAL A 332 0.95 0.73 -19.18
C VAL A 332 -0.55 0.76 -18.95
N VAL A 333 -1.04 -0.03 -18.00
CA VAL A 333 -2.41 0.07 -17.47
C VAL A 333 -2.34 0.20 -15.96
N ASN A 334 -3.02 1.21 -15.41
CA ASN A 334 -3.10 1.46 -13.98
C ASN A 334 -4.43 0.89 -13.45
N VAL A 335 -4.36 -0.15 -12.62
CA VAL A 335 -5.53 -0.87 -12.12
C VAL A 335 -5.67 -0.64 -10.62
N CYS A 336 -6.89 -0.33 -10.16
CA CYS A 336 -7.22 -0.32 -8.73
C CYS A 336 -8.38 -1.25 -8.38
N SER A 337 -8.14 -2.19 -7.47
CA SER A 337 -9.12 -3.20 -7.05
C SER A 337 -9.05 -3.44 -5.54
N TRP A 338 -9.81 -4.42 -5.03
CA TRP A 338 -9.74 -4.86 -3.64
C TRP A 338 -8.46 -5.62 -3.31
N GLY A 339 -8.17 -5.75 -2.01
CA GLY A 339 -7.12 -6.64 -1.52
C GLY A 339 -7.48 -8.12 -1.75
N GLU A 340 -6.47 -8.94 -2.09
CA GLU A 340 -6.64 -10.39 -2.31
C GLU A 340 -7.76 -10.79 -3.29
N TYR A 341 -8.03 -9.92 -4.27
CA TYR A 341 -9.17 -10.06 -5.17
C TYR A 341 -8.76 -10.34 -6.62
N ILE A 342 -7.53 -10.83 -6.82
CA ILE A 342 -7.02 -11.32 -8.11
C ILE A 342 -5.91 -12.35 -7.86
N ASP A 343 -5.80 -13.38 -8.71
CA ASP A 343 -4.57 -14.15 -8.84
C ASP A 343 -3.46 -13.29 -9.44
N GLU A 344 -2.40 -13.02 -8.67
CA GLU A 344 -1.26 -12.21 -9.12
C GLU A 344 -0.49 -12.85 -10.29
N SER A 345 -0.63 -14.17 -10.51
CA SER A 345 -0.07 -14.86 -11.66
C SER A 345 -0.67 -14.35 -12.99
N LEU A 346 -1.97 -14.02 -12.99
CA LEU A 346 -2.68 -13.46 -14.15
C LEU A 346 -2.14 -12.10 -14.56
N ILE A 347 -1.70 -11.30 -13.59
CA ILE A 347 -1.02 -10.03 -13.89
C ILE A 347 0.24 -10.31 -14.70
N THR A 348 1.05 -11.28 -14.27
CA THR A 348 2.29 -11.63 -14.96
C THR A 348 2.02 -12.22 -16.35
N GLU A 349 1.02 -13.08 -16.47
CA GLU A 349 0.62 -13.66 -17.74
C GLU A 349 0.15 -12.59 -18.74
N PHE A 350 -0.71 -11.66 -18.31
CA PHE A 350 -1.14 -10.54 -19.14
C PHE A 350 0.04 -9.71 -19.67
N GLU A 351 0.99 -9.38 -18.78
CA GLU A 351 2.19 -8.63 -19.16
C GLU A 351 3.03 -9.39 -20.19
N GLU A 352 3.14 -10.71 -20.07
CA GLU A 352 3.91 -11.55 -20.99
C GLU A 352 3.22 -11.74 -22.34
N GLN A 353 1.89 -11.83 -22.37
CA GLN A 353 1.10 -11.99 -23.58
C GLN A 353 1.01 -10.68 -24.39
N THR A 354 0.81 -9.55 -23.73
CA THR A 354 0.51 -8.26 -24.37
C THR A 354 1.71 -7.31 -24.45
N GLY A 355 2.69 -7.49 -23.56
CA GLY A 355 3.75 -6.52 -23.33
C GLY A 355 3.30 -5.24 -22.61
N ILE A 356 2.03 -5.14 -22.19
CA ILE A 356 1.50 -4.02 -21.41
C ILE A 356 1.89 -4.23 -19.96
N ARG A 357 2.49 -3.22 -19.32
CA ARG A 357 2.85 -3.29 -17.89
C ARG A 357 1.64 -2.94 -17.02
N VAL A 358 1.41 -3.70 -15.96
CA VAL A 358 0.29 -3.46 -15.03
C VAL A 358 0.82 -2.80 -13.75
N ASN A 359 0.30 -1.61 -13.45
CA ASN A 359 0.49 -0.98 -12.14
C ASN A 359 -0.76 -1.25 -11.30
N TYR A 360 -0.68 -2.27 -10.46
CA TYR A 360 -1.80 -2.72 -9.64
C TYR A 360 -1.74 -2.09 -8.24
N GLN A 361 -2.80 -1.38 -7.84
CA GLN A 361 -2.97 -0.83 -6.50
C GLN A 361 -4.25 -1.36 -5.87
N THR A 362 -4.28 -1.43 -4.54
CA THR A 362 -5.49 -1.85 -3.81
C THR A 362 -6.08 -0.75 -2.95
N ALA A 363 -7.40 -0.77 -2.82
CA ALA A 363 -8.18 0.02 -1.87
C ALA A 363 -8.86 -0.92 -0.86
N GLU A 364 -9.07 -0.42 0.37
CA GLU A 364 -9.74 -1.20 1.44
C GLU A 364 -11.27 -1.05 1.42
N SER A 365 -11.76 0.05 0.84
CA SER A 365 -13.19 0.32 0.76
C SER A 365 -13.52 1.19 -0.44
N ASN A 366 -14.79 1.16 -0.84
CA ASN A 366 -15.34 2.00 -1.90
C ASN A 366 -15.10 3.49 -1.60
N GLU A 367 -15.21 3.91 -0.34
CA GLU A 367 -14.99 5.29 0.11
C GLU A 367 -13.52 5.70 -0.01
N ALA A 368 -12.59 4.79 0.30
CA ALA A 368 -11.16 5.01 0.13
C ALA A 368 -10.82 5.16 -1.36
N LEU A 369 -11.30 4.25 -2.21
CA LEU A 369 -11.16 4.30 -3.66
C LEU A 369 -11.70 5.62 -4.22
N TYR A 370 -12.94 5.98 -3.88
CA TYR A 370 -13.58 7.21 -4.31
C TYR A 370 -12.78 8.46 -3.90
N SER A 371 -12.26 8.48 -2.67
CA SER A 371 -11.45 9.59 -2.16
C SER A 371 -10.14 9.73 -2.93
N LEU A 372 -9.45 8.62 -3.23
CA LEU A 372 -8.22 8.61 -4.03
C LEU A 372 -8.45 9.20 -5.42
N ILE A 373 -9.55 8.83 -6.08
CA ILE A 373 -9.91 9.35 -7.40
C ILE A 373 -10.26 10.84 -7.31
N LYS A 374 -11.09 11.25 -6.34
CA LYS A 374 -11.51 12.66 -6.19
C LYS A 374 -10.40 13.62 -5.81
N MET A 375 -9.38 13.17 -5.08
CA MET A 375 -8.23 13.99 -4.72
C MET A 375 -7.37 14.38 -5.94
N GLY A 376 -7.61 13.79 -7.11
CA GLY A 376 -6.94 14.12 -8.38
C GLY A 376 -5.47 13.70 -8.44
N GLY A 377 -5.00 12.93 -7.44
CA GLY A 377 -3.66 12.37 -7.38
C GLY A 377 -3.55 10.95 -7.96
N ALA A 378 -4.67 10.26 -8.14
CA ALA A 378 -4.71 8.92 -8.70
C ALA A 378 -4.81 8.94 -10.23
N ASP A 379 -3.95 8.19 -10.90
CA ASP A 379 -3.88 8.02 -12.36
C ASP A 379 -4.42 6.66 -12.81
N PHE A 380 -5.46 6.15 -12.14
CA PHE A 380 -6.09 4.87 -12.48
C PHE A 380 -6.78 4.91 -13.86
N ASP A 381 -6.68 3.79 -14.57
CA ASP A 381 -7.38 3.53 -15.83
C ASP A 381 -8.59 2.62 -15.59
N VAL A 382 -8.36 1.47 -14.93
CA VAL A 382 -9.40 0.49 -14.57
C VAL A 382 -9.60 0.49 -13.06
N ILE A 383 -10.85 0.46 -12.62
CA ILE A 383 -11.23 0.28 -11.22
C ILE A 383 -12.25 -0.85 -11.06
N VAL A 384 -12.27 -1.51 -9.90
CA VAL A 384 -13.25 -2.56 -9.58
C VAL A 384 -14.08 -2.17 -8.35
N PRO A 385 -15.02 -1.22 -8.48
CA PRO A 385 -15.95 -0.85 -7.41
C PRO A 385 -17.16 -1.80 -7.31
N SER A 386 -17.87 -1.71 -6.19
CA SER A 386 -19.15 -2.43 -5.97
C SER A 386 -20.37 -1.63 -6.46
N ASP A 387 -21.51 -2.32 -6.55
CA ASP A 387 -22.79 -1.88 -7.13
C ASP A 387 -23.12 -0.39 -6.90
N TYR A 388 -23.23 0.02 -5.63
CA TYR A 388 -23.66 1.38 -5.28
C TYR A 388 -22.61 2.45 -5.64
N MET A 389 -21.33 2.08 -5.58
CA MET A 389 -20.24 2.99 -5.92
C MET A 389 -20.16 3.21 -7.43
N ILE A 390 -20.42 2.17 -8.23
CA ILE A 390 -20.59 2.31 -9.68
C ILE A 390 -21.68 3.33 -10.00
N ALA A 391 -22.88 3.14 -9.42
CA ALA A 391 -24.01 4.03 -9.67
C ALA A 391 -23.70 5.49 -9.30
N ARG A 392 -22.98 5.71 -8.21
CA ARG A 392 -22.50 7.03 -7.80
C ARG A 392 -21.50 7.62 -8.80
N LEU A 393 -20.51 6.84 -9.25
CA LEU A 393 -19.50 7.29 -10.20
C LEU A 393 -20.12 7.65 -11.58
N ILE A 394 -21.14 6.91 -12.00
CA ILE A 394 -21.96 7.23 -13.20
C ILE A 394 -22.70 8.56 -12.97
N GLN A 395 -23.39 8.72 -11.83
CA GLN A 395 -24.14 9.95 -11.51
C GLN A 395 -23.23 11.19 -11.48
N GLU A 396 -21.97 11.03 -11.07
CA GLU A 396 -20.97 12.09 -11.00
C GLU A 396 -20.16 12.28 -12.31
N ASP A 397 -20.54 11.61 -13.41
CA ASP A 397 -19.89 11.68 -14.74
C ASP A 397 -18.39 11.32 -14.70
N MET A 398 -18.02 10.31 -13.91
CA MET A 398 -16.63 9.90 -13.69
C MET A 398 -16.19 8.68 -14.51
N LEU A 399 -17.13 7.88 -15.03
CA LEU A 399 -16.84 6.68 -15.82
C LEU A 399 -16.91 6.98 -17.33
N ALA A 400 -16.06 6.30 -18.10
CA ALA A 400 -16.14 6.29 -19.56
C ALA A 400 -17.18 5.28 -20.03
N GLU A 401 -17.94 5.62 -21.08
CA GLU A 401 -18.73 4.60 -21.80
C GLU A 401 -17.76 3.60 -22.45
N LEU A 402 -18.06 2.31 -22.32
CA LEU A 402 -17.22 1.22 -22.81
C LEU A 402 -17.50 0.93 -24.29
N ASP A 403 -16.44 0.67 -25.04
CA ASP A 403 -16.52 0.13 -26.39
C ASP A 403 -16.44 -1.40 -26.32
N TYR A 404 -17.59 -2.07 -26.35
CA TYR A 404 -17.66 -3.53 -26.25
C TYR A 404 -17.06 -4.25 -27.47
N ASP A 405 -16.92 -3.59 -28.62
CA ASP A 405 -16.22 -4.16 -29.78
C ASP A 405 -14.73 -4.40 -29.47
N ALA A 406 -14.16 -3.62 -28.55
CA ALA A 406 -12.79 -3.80 -28.04
C ALA A 406 -12.68 -4.85 -26.91
N ILE A 407 -13.81 -5.38 -26.43
CA ILE A 407 -13.88 -6.36 -25.33
C ILE A 407 -14.69 -7.60 -25.79
N PRO A 408 -14.20 -8.37 -26.78
CA PRO A 408 -14.94 -9.49 -27.34
C PRO A 408 -15.32 -10.58 -26.32
N ASN A 409 -14.53 -10.79 -25.26
CA ASN A 409 -14.87 -11.76 -24.21
C ASN A 409 -16.08 -11.36 -23.37
N PHE A 410 -16.60 -10.13 -23.51
CA PHE A 410 -17.86 -9.73 -22.88
C PHE A 410 -19.04 -10.60 -23.32
N GLU A 411 -19.01 -11.18 -24.53
CA GLU A 411 -20.05 -12.10 -25.01
C GLU A 411 -20.19 -13.38 -24.15
N LYS A 412 -19.18 -13.72 -23.35
CA LYS A 412 -19.17 -14.88 -22.44
C LYS A 412 -19.78 -14.59 -21.07
N ILE A 413 -20.01 -13.32 -20.75
CA ILE A 413 -20.62 -12.90 -19.50
C ILE A 413 -22.11 -13.26 -19.55
N ASP A 414 -22.59 -13.93 -18.51
CA ASP A 414 -23.99 -14.31 -18.42
C ASP A 414 -24.88 -13.05 -18.36
N PRO A 415 -25.90 -12.94 -19.23
CA PRO A 415 -26.82 -11.81 -19.24
C PRO A 415 -27.45 -11.48 -17.88
N GLN A 416 -27.56 -12.44 -16.96
CA GLN A 416 -28.11 -12.21 -15.61
C GLN A 416 -27.27 -11.24 -14.75
N TYR A 417 -25.99 -11.06 -15.06
CA TYR A 417 -25.09 -10.13 -14.37
C TYR A 417 -24.93 -8.80 -15.11
N THR A 418 -25.67 -8.61 -16.20
CA THR A 418 -25.68 -7.38 -17.01
C THR A 418 -26.97 -6.60 -16.80
N HIS A 419 -27.01 -5.33 -17.20
CA HIS A 419 -28.20 -4.48 -17.07
C HIS A 419 -28.74 -4.37 -15.64
N LEU A 420 -27.84 -4.48 -14.65
CA LEU A 420 -28.18 -4.41 -13.23
C LEU A 420 -28.58 -2.99 -12.82
N SER A 421 -29.12 -2.84 -11.61
CA SER A 421 -29.72 -1.59 -11.12
C SER A 421 -28.76 -0.39 -11.18
N PHE A 422 -27.45 -0.63 -11.09
CA PHE A 422 -26.40 0.39 -11.14
C PHE A 422 -26.01 0.82 -12.56
N ASP A 423 -26.21 -0.03 -13.57
CA ASP A 423 -25.97 0.29 -14.98
C ASP A 423 -27.03 -0.38 -15.90
N PRO A 424 -28.27 0.14 -15.91
CA PRO A 424 -29.40 -0.53 -16.59
C PRO A 424 -29.25 -0.63 -18.11
N GLU A 425 -28.49 0.28 -18.72
CA GLU A 425 -28.20 0.26 -20.17
C GLU A 425 -26.90 -0.50 -20.48
N ASN A 426 -26.19 -0.98 -19.45
CA ASN A 426 -24.91 -1.67 -19.52
C ASN A 426 -23.90 -0.90 -20.38
N LYS A 427 -23.67 0.38 -20.08
CA LYS A 427 -22.77 1.28 -20.83
C LYS A 427 -21.38 1.42 -20.23
N TYR A 428 -21.20 1.10 -18.95
CA TYR A 428 -20.03 1.51 -18.17
C TYR A 428 -19.30 0.34 -17.51
N THR A 429 -19.88 -0.87 -17.49
CA THR A 429 -19.41 -1.97 -16.65
C THR A 429 -19.18 -3.29 -17.42
N VAL A 430 -18.14 -4.01 -17.00
CA VAL A 430 -17.95 -5.44 -17.29
C VAL A 430 -17.94 -6.19 -15.95
N PRO A 431 -18.91 -7.07 -15.66
CA PRO A 431 -18.92 -7.87 -14.44
C PRO A 431 -17.61 -8.62 -14.24
N TYR A 432 -17.10 -8.59 -13.01
CA TYR A 432 -15.82 -9.19 -12.63
C TYR A 432 -16.03 -10.47 -11.82
N THR A 433 -16.79 -10.36 -10.73
CA THR A 433 -17.02 -11.42 -9.74
C THR A 433 -18.37 -11.19 -9.09
N TRP A 434 -18.95 -12.26 -8.55
CA TRP A 434 -20.16 -12.17 -7.74
C TRP A 434 -20.07 -13.08 -6.53
N GLY A 435 -20.89 -12.81 -5.53
CA GLY A 435 -20.91 -13.58 -4.30
C GLY A 435 -22.09 -13.24 -3.41
N SER A 436 -22.09 -13.82 -2.21
CA SER A 436 -23.12 -13.62 -1.20
C SER A 436 -22.54 -13.33 0.16
N VAL A 437 -23.33 -12.66 1.00
CA VAL A 437 -23.04 -12.48 2.43
C VAL A 437 -23.77 -13.57 3.22
N GLY A 438 -23.15 -14.06 4.30
CA GLY A 438 -23.77 -15.03 5.19
C GLY A 438 -23.15 -15.01 6.58
N ILE A 439 -23.48 -16.02 7.37
CA ILE A 439 -22.97 -16.21 8.72
C ILE A 439 -21.86 -17.25 8.70
N ILE A 440 -20.71 -16.90 9.24
CA ILE A 440 -19.61 -17.81 9.56
C ILE A 440 -19.69 -18.16 11.04
N TYR A 441 -19.66 -19.44 11.39
CA TYR A 441 -19.68 -19.84 12.79
C TYR A 441 -18.76 -21.02 13.07
N ASN A 442 -18.18 -21.06 14.28
CA ASN A 442 -17.36 -22.15 14.75
C ASN A 442 -18.24 -23.24 15.37
N THR A 443 -18.29 -24.41 14.74
CA THR A 443 -19.11 -25.55 15.12
C THR A 443 -18.76 -26.12 16.51
N THR A 444 -17.57 -25.86 17.03
CA THR A 444 -17.16 -26.27 18.39
C THR A 444 -17.63 -25.31 19.49
N MET A 445 -18.05 -24.09 19.12
CA MET A 445 -18.49 -23.04 20.04
C MET A 445 -20.01 -22.84 20.02
N VAL A 446 -20.71 -23.48 19.09
CA VAL A 446 -22.16 -23.36 18.90
C VAL A 446 -22.81 -24.73 19.13
N GLU A 447 -23.90 -24.76 19.88
CA GLU A 447 -24.58 -26.02 20.27
C GLU A 447 -25.48 -26.60 19.17
N GLU A 448 -26.08 -25.74 18.33
CA GLU A 448 -27.00 -26.10 17.25
C GLU A 448 -26.61 -25.36 15.96
N PRO A 449 -26.77 -25.95 14.77
CA PRO A 449 -26.51 -25.25 13.51
C PRO A 449 -27.28 -23.93 13.41
N ILE A 450 -26.62 -22.87 12.98
CA ILE A 450 -27.24 -21.55 12.81
C ILE A 450 -28.01 -21.54 11.49
N THR A 451 -29.24 -21.01 11.50
CA THR A 451 -30.07 -20.86 10.27
C THR A 451 -30.64 -19.44 10.11
N SER A 452 -30.44 -18.56 11.08
CA SER A 452 -31.10 -17.25 11.17
C SER A 452 -30.11 -16.14 11.53
N TRP A 453 -30.32 -14.94 10.98
CA TRP A 453 -29.63 -13.71 11.38
C TRP A 453 -29.79 -13.38 12.87
N GLY A 454 -30.80 -13.93 13.54
CA GLY A 454 -31.02 -13.75 14.98
C GLY A 454 -29.81 -14.12 15.84
N ALA A 455 -28.98 -15.06 15.38
CA ALA A 455 -27.76 -15.46 16.08
C ALA A 455 -26.74 -14.32 16.24
N MET A 456 -26.74 -13.33 15.34
CA MET A 456 -25.89 -12.15 15.42
C MET A 456 -26.29 -11.20 16.57
N PHE A 457 -27.51 -11.32 17.10
CA PHE A 457 -28.08 -10.43 18.10
C PHE A 457 -28.34 -11.11 19.45
N ASP A 458 -28.04 -12.41 19.56
CA ASP A 458 -28.36 -13.22 20.74
C ASP A 458 -27.34 -13.00 21.88
N GLU A 459 -27.86 -12.70 23.07
CA GLU A 459 -27.08 -12.54 24.30
C GLU A 459 -26.37 -13.83 24.72
N LYS A 460 -26.81 -15.00 24.23
CA LYS A 460 -26.12 -16.28 24.42
C LYS A 460 -24.65 -16.21 23.99
N TYR A 461 -24.33 -15.42 22.97
CA TYR A 461 -22.99 -15.29 22.40
C TYR A 461 -22.27 -14.00 22.83
N ALA A 462 -22.61 -13.46 24.01
CA ALA A 462 -21.98 -12.25 24.54
C ALA A 462 -20.44 -12.31 24.52
N GLY A 463 -19.82 -11.34 23.84
CA GLY A 463 -18.38 -11.21 23.66
C GLY A 463 -17.76 -12.18 22.64
N GLN A 464 -18.59 -12.93 21.91
CA GLN A 464 -18.17 -13.95 20.94
C GLN A 464 -18.66 -13.69 19.51
N VAL A 465 -19.39 -12.60 19.26
CA VAL A 465 -19.84 -12.22 17.91
C VAL A 465 -18.93 -11.15 17.32
N LEU A 466 -18.52 -11.31 16.06
CA LEU A 466 -17.83 -10.29 15.28
C LEU A 466 -18.79 -9.69 14.26
N MET A 467 -19.06 -8.39 14.38
CA MET A 467 -19.90 -7.66 13.44
C MET A 467 -19.04 -7.07 12.32
N ILE A 468 -19.54 -7.06 11.08
CA ILE A 468 -18.84 -6.42 9.97
C ILE A 468 -18.81 -4.89 10.17
N ASN A 469 -17.67 -4.25 9.90
CA ASN A 469 -17.52 -2.80 9.98
C ASN A 469 -17.90 -2.11 8.66
N ASN A 470 -19.07 -2.48 8.13
CA ASN A 470 -19.72 -1.85 6.98
C ASN A 470 -21.16 -1.51 7.38
N SER A 471 -21.54 -0.24 7.27
CA SER A 471 -22.83 0.24 7.75
C SER A 471 -24.01 -0.39 7.02
N ARG A 472 -23.86 -0.67 5.72
CA ARG A 472 -24.92 -1.24 4.90
C ARG A 472 -25.11 -2.72 5.20
N ASP A 473 -24.02 -3.49 5.28
CA ASP A 473 -24.08 -4.93 5.59
C ASP A 473 -24.51 -5.21 7.03
N ALA A 474 -23.99 -4.45 8.00
CA ALA A 474 -24.37 -4.64 9.41
C ALA A 474 -25.87 -4.37 9.64
N LEU A 475 -26.43 -3.36 8.96
CA LEU A 475 -27.87 -3.09 9.02
C LEU A 475 -28.68 -4.04 8.14
N MET A 476 -28.12 -4.58 7.04
CA MET A 476 -28.77 -5.61 6.22
C MET A 476 -29.11 -6.85 7.04
N ALA A 477 -28.19 -7.36 7.86
CA ALA A 477 -28.48 -8.51 8.73
C ALA A 477 -29.68 -8.25 9.67
N ALA A 478 -29.78 -7.03 10.20
CA ALA A 478 -30.89 -6.62 11.05
C ALA A 478 -32.20 -6.44 10.25
N LEU A 479 -32.14 -5.87 9.05
CA LEU A 479 -33.28 -5.72 8.15
C LEU A 479 -33.85 -7.07 7.74
N CYS A 480 -33.01 -8.01 7.31
CA CYS A 480 -33.41 -9.38 6.97
C CYS A 480 -34.07 -10.07 8.17
N TYR A 481 -33.47 -9.98 9.36
CA TYR A 481 -34.04 -10.56 10.58
C TYR A 481 -35.42 -9.98 10.94
N LEU A 482 -35.62 -8.67 10.69
CA LEU A 482 -36.91 -7.99 10.91
C LEU A 482 -37.92 -8.24 9.77
N GLY A 483 -37.51 -8.89 8.68
CA GLY A 483 -38.35 -9.13 7.50
C GLY A 483 -38.55 -7.89 6.62
N TYR A 484 -37.60 -6.97 6.64
CA TYR A 484 -37.61 -5.76 5.80
C TYR A 484 -36.71 -5.93 4.58
N ASP A 485 -37.05 -5.18 3.52
CA ASP A 485 -36.27 -5.06 2.29
C ASP A 485 -34.91 -4.43 2.58
N ILE A 486 -33.82 -5.01 2.04
CA ILE A 486 -32.44 -4.56 2.36
C ILE A 486 -32.14 -3.18 1.76
N ASN A 487 -32.99 -2.72 0.83
CA ASN A 487 -32.94 -1.44 0.14
C ASN A 487 -34.04 -0.46 0.60
N THR A 488 -34.66 -0.70 1.76
CA THR A 488 -35.69 0.20 2.28
C THR A 488 -35.21 1.64 2.44
N THR A 489 -36.09 2.58 2.09
CA THR A 489 -35.89 4.02 2.32
C THR A 489 -36.73 4.55 3.48
N ASP A 490 -37.42 3.67 4.21
CA ASP A 490 -38.24 4.05 5.36
C ASP A 490 -37.36 4.28 6.60
N GLU A 491 -37.27 5.53 7.04
CA GLU A 491 -36.48 5.91 8.22
C GLU A 491 -36.91 5.14 9.49
N ALA A 492 -38.17 4.73 9.62
CA ALA A 492 -38.65 3.96 10.77
C ALA A 492 -38.06 2.54 10.79
N GLN A 493 -38.06 1.86 9.63
CA GLN A 493 -37.48 0.53 9.47
C GLN A 493 -35.96 0.55 9.70
N LEU A 494 -35.29 1.56 9.15
CA LEU A 494 -33.85 1.77 9.34
C LEU A 494 -33.51 2.06 10.82
N THR A 495 -34.34 2.84 11.50
CA THR A 495 -34.17 3.14 12.92
C THR A 495 -34.35 1.88 13.77
N GLU A 496 -35.36 1.04 13.46
CA GLU A 496 -35.59 -0.22 14.17
C GLU A 496 -34.44 -1.22 13.98
N ALA A 497 -33.94 -1.37 12.75
CA ALA A 497 -32.76 -2.19 12.46
C ALA A 497 -31.52 -1.68 13.22
N PHE A 498 -31.30 -0.36 13.23
CA PHE A 498 -30.24 0.25 14.02
C PHE A 498 -30.40 0.00 15.52
N GLU A 499 -31.61 0.14 16.06
CA GLU A 499 -31.87 -0.12 17.48
C GLU A 499 -31.60 -1.57 17.85
N LEU A 500 -31.91 -2.54 16.97
CA LEU A 500 -31.56 -3.94 17.17
C LEU A 500 -30.05 -4.14 17.31
N VAL A 501 -29.28 -3.64 16.33
CA VAL A 501 -27.80 -3.71 16.35
C VAL A 501 -27.25 -3.01 17.60
N LYS A 502 -27.74 -1.80 17.91
CA LYS A 502 -27.29 -1.03 19.06
C LYS A 502 -27.61 -1.73 20.38
N ASN A 503 -28.80 -2.30 20.52
CA ASN A 503 -29.19 -3.03 21.73
C ASN A 503 -28.29 -4.25 21.94
N ALA A 504 -27.98 -5.01 20.88
CA ALA A 504 -27.03 -6.12 20.96
C ALA A 504 -25.62 -5.63 21.37
N LYS A 505 -25.16 -4.51 20.81
CA LYS A 505 -23.89 -3.86 21.21
C LYS A 505 -23.89 -3.47 22.69
N ASP A 506 -24.92 -2.78 23.15
CA ASP A 506 -25.05 -2.29 24.54
C ASP A 506 -25.13 -3.43 25.56
N LYS A 507 -25.64 -4.58 25.14
CA LYS A 507 -25.68 -5.83 25.91
C LYS A 507 -24.37 -6.62 25.88
N GLY A 508 -23.40 -6.20 25.08
CA GLY A 508 -22.09 -6.84 24.96
C GLY A 508 -22.07 -8.07 24.07
N VAL A 509 -23.01 -8.22 23.13
CA VAL A 509 -23.01 -9.31 22.14
C VAL A 509 -21.72 -9.29 21.30
N TYR A 510 -21.37 -8.12 20.79
CA TYR A 510 -20.22 -7.96 19.92
C TYR A 510 -18.89 -7.88 20.68
N GLN A 511 -17.95 -8.72 20.27
CA GLN A 511 -16.54 -8.60 20.65
C GLN A 511 -15.89 -7.36 20.03
N ALA A 512 -16.15 -7.15 18.73
CA ALA A 512 -15.61 -6.05 17.94
C ALA A 512 -16.42 -5.89 16.64
N PHE A 513 -16.25 -4.73 16.00
CA PHE A 513 -16.63 -4.51 14.61
C PHE A 513 -15.35 -4.59 13.79
N VAL A 514 -15.31 -5.42 12.75
CA VAL A 514 -14.09 -5.79 12.03
C VAL A 514 -14.32 -5.80 10.52
N MET A 515 -13.26 -5.60 9.74
CA MET A 515 -13.19 -5.97 8.32
C MET A 515 -12.24 -7.16 8.22
N ASP A 516 -11.09 -6.99 7.58
CA ASP A 516 -10.06 -8.02 7.36
C ASP A 516 -9.50 -8.63 8.66
N GLU A 517 -9.68 -7.99 9.83
CA GLU A 517 -9.31 -8.62 11.10
C GLU A 517 -10.14 -9.89 11.41
N ILE A 518 -11.24 -10.11 10.70
CA ILE A 518 -12.06 -11.31 10.81
C ILE A 518 -11.27 -12.59 10.53
N PHE A 519 -10.39 -12.60 9.52
CA PHE A 519 -9.61 -13.77 9.13
C PHE A 519 -8.81 -14.31 10.31
N GLY A 520 -7.94 -13.48 10.90
CA GLY A 520 -7.12 -13.92 12.04
C GLY A 520 -7.94 -14.30 13.28
N LYS A 521 -9.12 -13.69 13.47
CA LYS A 521 -9.99 -13.99 14.61
C LYS A 521 -10.74 -15.31 14.44
N MET A 522 -11.34 -15.56 13.28
CA MET A 522 -12.12 -16.76 13.00
C MET A 522 -11.21 -17.97 12.75
N GLU A 523 -10.12 -17.81 11.97
CA GLU A 523 -9.09 -18.85 11.80
C GLU A 523 -8.49 -19.26 13.16
N GLY A 524 -8.27 -18.29 14.05
CA GLY A 524 -7.73 -18.53 15.38
C GLY A 524 -8.73 -19.04 16.42
N GLY A 525 -10.02 -19.21 16.08
CA GLY A 525 -11.06 -19.64 17.01
C GLY A 525 -11.33 -18.64 18.16
N ASN A 526 -11.11 -17.35 17.93
CA ASN A 526 -11.27 -16.29 18.95
C ASN A 526 -12.71 -15.79 19.10
N ALA A 527 -13.60 -16.15 18.19
CA ALA A 527 -15.01 -15.78 18.16
C ALA A 527 -15.86 -16.96 17.67
N ALA A 528 -17.11 -17.01 18.13
CA ALA A 528 -18.03 -18.10 17.80
C ALA A 528 -18.78 -17.83 16.50
N ILE A 529 -19.16 -16.57 16.24
CA ILE A 529 -20.06 -16.19 15.15
C ILE A 529 -19.55 -14.90 14.51
N SER A 530 -19.65 -14.81 13.20
CA SER A 530 -19.48 -13.58 12.45
C SER A 530 -20.38 -13.56 11.22
N MET A 531 -20.50 -12.39 10.60
CA MET A 531 -21.08 -12.26 9.26
C MET A 531 -20.03 -11.75 8.30
N TYR A 532 -19.94 -12.35 7.12
CA TYR A 532 -18.97 -11.96 6.10
C TYR A 532 -19.29 -12.58 4.74
N TYR A 533 -18.42 -12.34 3.76
CA TYR A 533 -18.55 -12.82 2.40
C TYR A 533 -18.24 -14.32 2.28
N ALA A 534 -18.95 -15.00 1.38
CA ALA A 534 -18.87 -16.45 1.20
C ALA A 534 -17.50 -16.92 0.67
N GLY A 535 -16.89 -16.22 -0.29
CA GLY A 535 -15.57 -16.56 -0.81
C GLY A 535 -14.48 -16.48 0.25
N ASP A 536 -14.54 -15.45 1.09
CA ASP A 536 -13.59 -15.27 2.20
C ASP A 536 -13.74 -16.35 3.28
N TYR A 537 -14.96 -16.86 3.51
CA TYR A 537 -15.17 -18.02 4.37
C TYR A 537 -14.40 -19.25 3.87
N LEU A 538 -14.46 -19.54 2.57
CA LEU A 538 -13.78 -20.72 1.99
C LEU A 538 -12.27 -20.62 2.22
N THR A 539 -11.72 -19.42 2.12
CA THR A 539 -10.32 -19.14 2.45
C THR A 539 -10.00 -19.32 3.95
N MET A 540 -10.94 -18.99 4.85
CA MET A 540 -10.77 -19.24 6.29
C MET A 540 -10.86 -20.73 6.63
N LEU A 541 -11.71 -21.48 5.93
CA LEU A 541 -11.93 -22.92 6.12
C LEU A 541 -10.64 -23.73 5.93
N GLU A 542 -9.78 -23.33 4.97
CA GLU A 542 -8.46 -23.94 4.75
C GLU A 542 -7.52 -23.88 5.98
N ASN A 543 -7.78 -22.94 6.90
CA ASN A 543 -6.98 -22.74 8.11
C ASN A 543 -7.68 -23.18 9.39
N ASN A 544 -9.00 -23.35 9.36
CA ASN A 544 -9.80 -23.83 10.47
C ASN A 544 -11.00 -24.66 9.98
N GLU A 545 -10.87 -25.99 10.05
CA GLU A 545 -11.89 -26.96 9.65
C GLU A 545 -13.16 -26.93 10.52
N ASP A 546 -13.10 -26.28 11.69
CA ASP A 546 -14.25 -26.17 12.60
C ASP A 546 -15.26 -25.08 12.17
N LEU A 547 -14.97 -24.31 11.11
CA LEU A 547 -15.83 -23.24 10.62
C LEU A 547 -16.90 -23.76 9.66
N ALA A 548 -18.13 -23.28 9.82
CA ALA A 548 -19.25 -23.51 8.92
C ALA A 548 -19.82 -22.19 8.40
N PHE A 549 -20.45 -22.23 7.22
CA PHE A 549 -21.10 -21.08 6.60
C PHE A 549 -22.56 -21.37 6.31
N VAL A 550 -23.41 -20.34 6.45
CA VAL A 550 -24.83 -20.44 6.11
C VAL A 550 -25.34 -19.11 5.57
N ILE A 551 -26.18 -19.20 4.54
CA ILE A 551 -27.06 -18.09 4.13
C ILE A 551 -28.37 -18.24 4.87
N PRO A 552 -28.72 -17.30 5.76
CA PRO A 552 -29.90 -17.44 6.61
C PRO A 552 -31.21 -17.58 5.84
N GLU A 553 -32.19 -18.21 6.49
CA GLU A 553 -33.51 -18.50 5.91
C GLU A 553 -34.28 -17.22 5.55
N GLU A 554 -34.04 -16.11 6.26
CA GLU A 554 -34.67 -14.82 6.01
C GLU A 554 -34.18 -14.14 4.72
N GLY A 555 -33.11 -14.65 4.11
CA GLY A 555 -32.46 -14.04 2.96
C GLY A 555 -31.16 -13.32 3.32
N SER A 556 -30.49 -12.76 2.31
CA SER A 556 -29.27 -11.96 2.49
C SER A 556 -28.99 -11.07 1.27
N ASN A 557 -27.83 -10.43 1.26
CA ASN A 557 -27.29 -9.75 0.10
C ASN A 557 -26.53 -10.72 -0.82
N TRP A 558 -26.74 -10.60 -2.12
CA TRP A 558 -25.82 -11.07 -3.14
C TRP A 558 -25.39 -9.89 -4.00
N PHE A 559 -24.13 -9.86 -4.42
CA PHE A 559 -23.52 -8.67 -5.03
C PHE A 559 -22.73 -9.03 -6.28
N VAL A 560 -22.53 -8.03 -7.15
CA VAL A 560 -21.70 -8.14 -8.34
C VAL A 560 -20.72 -6.98 -8.35
N ASP A 561 -19.43 -7.29 -8.29
CA ASP A 561 -18.40 -6.29 -8.52
C ASP A 561 -18.08 -6.24 -10.02
N ALA A 562 -17.79 -5.05 -10.53
CA ALA A 562 -17.58 -4.85 -11.96
C ALA A 562 -16.37 -3.96 -12.27
N MET A 563 -15.64 -4.33 -13.33
CA MET A 563 -14.59 -3.50 -13.91
C MET A 563 -15.21 -2.29 -14.61
N CYS A 564 -14.70 -1.11 -14.28
CA CYS A 564 -15.08 0.17 -14.87
C CYS A 564 -13.83 0.91 -15.38
N VAL A 565 -13.98 1.67 -16.46
CA VAL A 565 -12.90 2.56 -16.96
C VAL A 565 -13.18 4.00 -16.53
N LEU A 566 -12.19 4.65 -15.92
CA LEU A 566 -12.31 6.06 -15.54
C LEU A 566 -12.27 6.95 -16.78
N LYS A 567 -13.15 7.96 -16.82
CA LYS A 567 -13.18 8.98 -17.88
C LYS A 567 -11.89 9.80 -17.96
N SER A 568 -11.12 9.84 -16.88
CA SER A 568 -9.81 10.48 -16.82
C SER A 568 -8.63 9.62 -17.30
N SER A 569 -8.87 8.34 -17.62
CA SER A 569 -7.86 7.38 -18.08
C SER A 569 -7.00 7.97 -19.20
N GLN A 570 -5.71 7.64 -19.19
CA GLN A 570 -4.76 8.02 -20.24
C GLN A 570 -4.38 6.83 -21.12
N HIS A 571 -4.78 5.61 -20.74
CA HIS A 571 -4.43 4.34 -21.39
C HIS A 571 -5.70 3.52 -21.66
N GLN A 572 -6.65 4.12 -22.39
CA GLN A 572 -7.98 3.54 -22.58
C GLN A 572 -7.94 2.23 -23.41
N ASP A 573 -7.07 2.16 -24.42
CA ASP A 573 -6.89 0.95 -25.21
C ASP A 573 -6.29 -0.19 -24.36
N GLU A 574 -5.27 0.12 -23.55
CA GLU A 574 -4.68 -0.84 -22.61
C GLU A 574 -5.66 -1.29 -21.53
N ALA A 575 -6.57 -0.40 -21.09
CA ALA A 575 -7.65 -0.73 -20.18
C ALA A 575 -8.62 -1.75 -20.78
N TYR A 576 -8.99 -1.61 -22.06
CA TYR A 576 -9.84 -2.59 -22.75
C TYR A 576 -9.12 -3.94 -22.95
N GLU A 577 -7.83 -3.93 -23.29
CA GLU A 577 -7.05 -5.17 -23.36
C GLU A 577 -7.00 -5.90 -22.01
N TRP A 578 -6.80 -5.16 -20.91
CA TRP A 578 -6.83 -5.71 -19.55
C TRP A 578 -8.20 -6.31 -19.21
N ILE A 579 -9.28 -5.56 -19.41
CA ILE A 579 -10.65 -6.03 -19.12
C ILE A 579 -10.98 -7.26 -19.97
N ASN A 580 -10.62 -7.25 -21.26
CA ASN A 580 -10.86 -8.37 -22.15
C ASN A 580 -10.08 -9.62 -21.75
N PHE A 581 -8.83 -9.48 -21.32
CA PHE A 581 -8.03 -10.58 -20.80
C PHE A 581 -8.68 -11.19 -19.56
N ILE A 582 -9.01 -10.36 -18.57
CA ILE A 582 -9.63 -10.80 -17.32
C ILE A 582 -11.01 -11.43 -17.56
N ALA A 583 -11.79 -10.95 -18.54
CA ALA A 583 -13.09 -11.53 -18.90
C ALA A 583 -12.97 -12.88 -19.65
N SER A 584 -11.77 -13.34 -20.01
CA SER A 584 -11.57 -14.62 -20.69
C SER A 584 -11.89 -15.82 -19.80
N THR A 585 -12.24 -16.96 -20.41
CA THR A 585 -12.57 -18.20 -19.67
C THR A 585 -11.39 -18.66 -18.81
N ASP A 586 -10.19 -18.74 -19.39
CA ASP A 586 -8.98 -19.19 -18.69
C ASP A 586 -8.63 -18.29 -17.49
N SER A 587 -8.67 -16.96 -17.68
CA SER A 587 -8.43 -16.02 -16.59
C SER A 587 -9.48 -16.12 -15.49
N ASN A 588 -10.76 -16.32 -15.84
CA ASN A 588 -11.81 -16.50 -14.84
C ASN A 588 -11.64 -17.81 -14.06
N LEU A 589 -11.29 -18.92 -14.70
CA LEU A 589 -11.06 -20.20 -14.03
C LEU A 589 -9.93 -20.10 -13.00
N ALA A 590 -8.76 -19.59 -13.41
CA ALA A 590 -7.62 -19.39 -12.51
C ALA A 590 -7.95 -18.41 -11.38
N ASN A 591 -8.67 -17.33 -11.69
CA ASN A 591 -9.03 -16.34 -10.69
C ASN A 591 -10.03 -16.89 -9.66
N MET A 592 -11.10 -17.58 -10.11
CA MET A 592 -12.09 -18.23 -9.24
C MET A 592 -11.44 -19.20 -8.26
N ASP A 593 -10.54 -20.04 -8.77
CA ASP A 593 -9.79 -21.01 -7.97
C ASP A 593 -8.96 -20.34 -6.87
N TYR A 594 -8.32 -19.21 -7.21
CA TYR A 594 -7.46 -18.49 -6.30
C TYR A 594 -8.22 -17.69 -5.22
N ILE A 595 -9.31 -17.00 -5.60
CA ILE A 595 -10.03 -16.08 -4.69
C ILE A 595 -11.30 -16.66 -4.07
N TRP A 596 -11.75 -17.85 -4.50
CA TRP A 596 -13.00 -18.49 -4.05
C TRP A 596 -14.28 -17.66 -4.27
N TYR A 597 -14.27 -16.71 -5.21
CA TYR A 597 -15.47 -15.99 -5.67
C TYR A 597 -15.94 -16.51 -7.01
N ALA A 598 -17.25 -16.54 -7.21
CA ALA A 598 -17.84 -17.04 -8.45
C ALA A 598 -17.64 -16.04 -9.61
N SER A 599 -17.40 -16.58 -10.80
CA SER A 599 -17.28 -15.79 -12.02
C SER A 599 -18.65 -15.50 -12.64
N PRO A 600 -18.86 -14.30 -13.22
CA PRO A 600 -19.99 -14.00 -14.07
C PRO A 600 -19.84 -14.54 -15.51
N ASN A 601 -18.68 -15.12 -15.87
CA ASN A 601 -18.46 -15.82 -17.13
C ASN A 601 -19.12 -17.20 -17.08
N ALA A 602 -20.11 -17.43 -17.95
CA ALA A 602 -20.93 -18.63 -17.92
C ALA A 602 -20.13 -19.91 -18.24
N GLU A 603 -19.21 -19.83 -19.20
CA GLU A 603 -18.35 -20.95 -19.58
C GLU A 603 -17.42 -21.32 -18.41
N ALA A 604 -16.77 -20.32 -17.78
CA ALA A 604 -15.85 -20.57 -16.68
C ALA A 604 -16.58 -21.17 -15.46
N LEU A 605 -17.78 -20.68 -15.15
CA LEU A 605 -18.57 -21.18 -14.02
C LEU A 605 -19.00 -22.65 -14.25
N GLU A 606 -19.39 -23.01 -15.47
CA GLU A 606 -19.75 -24.39 -15.83
C GLU A 606 -18.53 -25.34 -15.83
N GLU A 607 -17.37 -24.87 -16.30
CA GLU A 607 -16.14 -25.68 -16.42
C GLU A 607 -15.35 -25.81 -15.11
N TYR A 608 -15.59 -24.94 -14.13
CA TYR A 608 -14.80 -24.87 -12.89
C TYR A 608 -14.67 -26.21 -12.13
N PRO A 609 -15.73 -27.03 -11.92
CA PRO A 609 -15.57 -28.31 -11.24
C PRO A 609 -14.60 -29.27 -11.94
N ALA A 610 -14.54 -29.24 -13.28
CA ALA A 610 -13.61 -30.05 -14.06
C ALA A 610 -12.18 -29.49 -14.00
N TYR A 611 -12.04 -28.16 -14.06
CA TYR A 611 -10.76 -27.47 -13.86
C TYR A 611 -10.15 -27.79 -12.47
N TYR A 612 -10.98 -27.78 -11.43
CA TYR A 612 -10.57 -28.14 -10.07
C TYR A 612 -10.10 -29.59 -9.99
N GLU A 613 -10.85 -30.54 -10.57
CA GLU A 613 -10.48 -31.96 -10.60
C GLU A 613 -9.16 -32.21 -11.35
N GLU A 614 -8.91 -31.49 -12.45
CA GLU A 614 -7.65 -31.56 -13.18
C GLU A 614 -6.47 -31.01 -12.36
N THR A 615 -6.71 -29.90 -11.64
CA THR A 615 -5.67 -29.18 -10.88
C THR A 615 -5.25 -29.93 -9.61
N TYR A 616 -6.22 -30.44 -8.84
CA TYR A 616 -5.97 -31.07 -7.54
C TYR A 616 -6.01 -32.60 -7.57
N GLY A 617 -6.53 -33.21 -8.65
CA GLY A 617 -6.65 -34.66 -8.78
C GLY A 617 -7.78 -35.26 -7.94
N GLU A 618 -8.69 -34.44 -7.44
CA GLU A 618 -9.88 -34.84 -6.69
C GLU A 618 -11.09 -33.96 -7.06
N PRO A 619 -12.33 -34.49 -7.01
CA PRO A 619 -13.50 -33.73 -7.38
C PRO A 619 -13.78 -32.62 -6.37
N LEU A 620 -14.22 -31.46 -6.85
CA LEU A 620 -14.67 -30.35 -6.01
C LEU A 620 -15.88 -30.78 -5.17
N ASP A 621 -15.83 -30.49 -3.87
CA ASP A 621 -16.96 -30.71 -2.98
C ASP A 621 -18.15 -29.84 -3.41
N GLU A 622 -19.30 -30.48 -3.59
CA GLU A 622 -20.52 -29.82 -4.03
C GLU A 622 -21.01 -28.75 -3.03
N GLU A 623 -20.80 -28.95 -1.72
CA GLU A 623 -21.13 -27.97 -0.70
C GLU A 623 -20.26 -26.71 -0.80
N LEU A 624 -18.95 -26.88 -1.04
CA LEU A 624 -18.04 -25.76 -1.25
C LEU A 624 -18.40 -24.98 -2.52
N TYR A 625 -18.74 -25.70 -3.60
CA TYR A 625 -19.20 -25.07 -4.84
C TYR A 625 -20.48 -24.25 -4.63
N HIS A 626 -21.47 -24.78 -3.92
CA HIS A 626 -22.73 -24.07 -3.64
C HIS A 626 -22.58 -22.90 -2.65
N ILE A 627 -21.49 -22.85 -1.88
CA ILE A 627 -21.14 -21.68 -1.06
C ILE A 627 -20.52 -20.58 -1.94
N MET A 628 -19.62 -20.96 -2.85
CA MET A 628 -19.00 -20.04 -3.81
C MET A 628 -20.05 -19.46 -4.78
N ALA A 629 -20.85 -20.34 -5.39
CA ALA A 629 -21.86 -20.03 -6.40
C ALA A 629 -23.24 -20.49 -5.92
N ILE A 630 -23.97 -19.60 -5.25
CA ILE A 630 -25.22 -19.97 -4.58
C ILE A 630 -26.28 -20.47 -5.57
N PRO A 631 -27.02 -21.55 -5.24
CA PRO A 631 -28.09 -22.06 -6.10
C PRO A 631 -29.20 -21.04 -6.33
N ASP A 632 -29.88 -21.11 -7.47
CA ASP A 632 -30.99 -20.22 -7.83
C ASP A 632 -32.10 -20.14 -6.77
N GLU A 633 -32.40 -21.25 -6.10
CA GLU A 633 -33.40 -21.29 -5.01
C GLU A 633 -32.97 -20.46 -3.79
N VAL A 634 -31.68 -20.47 -3.47
CA VAL A 634 -31.10 -19.66 -2.39
C VAL A 634 -31.01 -18.20 -2.83
N ARG A 635 -30.59 -17.97 -4.07
CA ARG A 635 -30.49 -16.61 -4.64
C ARG A 635 -31.84 -15.92 -4.74
N ALA A 636 -32.93 -16.64 -4.98
CA ALA A 636 -34.28 -16.08 -5.07
C ALA A 636 -34.79 -15.44 -3.77
N ARG A 637 -34.19 -15.78 -2.62
CA ARG A 637 -34.45 -15.12 -1.32
C ARG A 637 -33.39 -14.08 -0.95
N CYS A 638 -32.40 -13.86 -1.80
CA CYS A 638 -31.39 -12.82 -1.62
C CYS A 638 -31.70 -11.61 -2.51
N GLU A 639 -31.29 -10.43 -2.06
CA GLU A 639 -31.48 -9.17 -2.77
C GLU A 639 -30.12 -8.56 -3.15
N ILE A 640 -30.09 -7.75 -4.21
CA ILE A 640 -28.91 -6.97 -4.59
C ILE A 640 -29.06 -5.53 -4.09
N TYR A 641 -27.96 -4.90 -3.69
CA TYR A 641 -28.00 -3.50 -3.32
C TYR A 641 -28.32 -2.59 -4.51
N VAL A 642 -29.18 -1.60 -4.27
CA VAL A 642 -29.46 -0.51 -5.23
C VAL A 642 -28.88 0.81 -4.74
N ASN A 643 -28.71 1.78 -5.63
CA ASN A 643 -28.29 3.12 -5.21
C ASN A 643 -29.45 3.82 -4.47
N LEU A 644 -29.26 4.07 -3.16
CA LEU A 644 -30.27 4.72 -2.33
C LEU A 644 -30.23 6.25 -2.52
N PRO A 645 -31.35 6.96 -2.29
CA PRO A 645 -31.37 8.41 -2.29
C PRO A 645 -30.33 9.01 -1.33
N GLN A 646 -29.73 10.13 -1.70
CA GLN A 646 -28.67 10.76 -0.90
C GLN A 646 -29.12 11.14 0.52
N GLU A 647 -30.41 11.43 0.71
CA GLU A 647 -31.00 11.68 2.04
C GLU A 647 -30.98 10.42 2.92
N THR A 648 -31.34 9.27 2.34
CA THR A 648 -31.27 7.96 2.99
C THR A 648 -29.83 7.58 3.33
N LEU A 649 -28.88 7.76 2.41
CA LEU A 649 -27.45 7.49 2.67
C LEU A 649 -26.91 8.34 3.83
N LYS A 650 -27.25 9.65 3.87
CA LYS A 650 -26.88 10.51 5.00
C LYS A 650 -27.53 10.06 6.31
N PHE A 651 -28.72 9.48 6.25
CA PHE A 651 -29.39 8.93 7.42
C PHE A 651 -28.67 7.66 7.92
N TYR A 652 -28.27 6.74 7.03
CA TYR A 652 -27.40 5.61 7.34
C TYR A 652 -26.10 6.08 8.04
N ASP A 653 -25.39 7.05 7.45
CA ASP A 653 -24.15 7.59 8.03
C ASP A 653 -24.37 8.16 9.44
N LYS A 654 -25.49 8.85 9.64
CA LYS A 654 -25.87 9.40 10.94
C LYS A 654 -26.12 8.29 11.96
N LEU A 655 -26.89 7.26 11.60
CA LEU A 655 -27.15 6.10 12.48
C LEU A 655 -25.85 5.37 12.81
N TRP A 656 -25.01 5.10 11.81
CA TRP A 656 -23.72 4.45 11.99
C TRP A 656 -22.79 5.24 12.92
N THR A 657 -22.70 6.56 12.72
CA THR A 657 -21.94 7.46 13.61
C THR A 657 -22.47 7.42 15.05
N GLN A 658 -23.79 7.32 15.24
CA GLN A 658 -24.40 7.19 16.57
C GLN A 658 -24.11 5.86 17.24
N LEU A 659 -23.86 4.80 16.47
CA LEU A 659 -23.45 3.51 17.02
C LEU A 659 -22.10 3.63 17.74
N GLY A 660 -21.23 4.58 17.34
CA GLY A 660 -19.94 4.83 17.96
C GLY A 660 -18.98 3.66 17.78
N VAL A 661 -18.89 3.18 16.54
CA VAL A 661 -17.99 2.11 16.09
C VAL A 661 -16.71 2.72 15.55
#